data_AF-A0A7W9EJB0-F1
#
_entry.id   AF-A0A7W9EJB0-F1
#
_cell.length_a   1.000
_cell.length_b   1.000
_cell.length_c   1.000
_cell.angle_alpha   90.00
_cell.angle_beta   90.00
_cell.angle_gamma   90.00
#
_symmetry.space_group_name_H-M   'P 1'
#
loop_
_entity.id
_entity.type
_entity.pdbx_description
1 polymer ?
#
loop_
_entity_poly.entity_id
_entity_poly.type
_entity_poly.pdbx_seq_one_letter_code
_entity_poly.pdbx_strand_id
1 'polypeptide(L)'
;MKEVTQRQREIVQLAEQVGSIERAGEILGISYNAASKHVRQYRRIMGEKPIEHRPPDGTAANDPAFTHITPRQREVKALFDEMGSQSAVARHLGLSTVTVREKLIQYERNRLRDEGARVLTLEEMSQGRISTYKGGRPSSIKLLGDLDNVHVIFPQTYDDEPADEGDDEDEVAPSFVWRRNIEPRHIPPPESGVFRALLTGAQDATDIHEPFWRNLQAYAIDLGAEVIVSGFTYNKSLYSSHEKAGNFWHPDVEPHLFDNRVQFGDAMDFAGEMNTLPTAVTPLSGMHAYTGPRWGIFPHAKQALDSVPRMKDAPYKATMTTGCCTLPNYVGKKAGLKAESWHTIGCVILEMLPDGRCWARHIEADHDTGTFRDLDVLVEDGLVSRGHRVEAIQAGDVHHEKLDPEVARATWGYDPVEGRVRRKWERDSLVGRLRPRHQFFHDLSDFAPRNHHNIKDHLWRLLMRRLRCDDVERELERCARFLKATRRDDCTSVVIQSNHDNALTRWLDEADYRAEDNERNVLFFLKTQHEFYKRTLEAGRKPHIFEDVLRGFVKDGLAGVRFITEDDSYVIAGGIECSQHGHLGPNGSRGSAVNLSRMSPKMNIGHGHAPAVRDGLWMAGACALDMGYNKGPSSWAVAHIITHVDGSRQLLFMNGGRFHA
;
A
#
# COMPACT_ATOMS: atom_id res chain seq x y z
N MET A 1 17.08 -28.33 27.86
CA MET A 1 15.85 -27.95 28.61
C MET A 1 15.96 -26.49 28.96
N LYS A 2 14.91 -25.67 28.79
CA LYS A 2 14.94 -24.25 29.20
C LYS A 2 14.69 -24.19 30.70
N GLU A 3 15.59 -23.56 31.45
CA GLU A 3 15.42 -23.34 32.89
C GLU A 3 14.51 -22.13 33.18
N VAL A 4 13.79 -22.20 34.30
CA VAL A 4 12.95 -21.12 34.80
C VAL A 4 13.81 -20.04 35.45
N THR A 5 13.66 -18.79 35.00
CA THR A 5 14.40 -17.66 35.57
C THR A 5 13.84 -17.22 36.92
N GLN A 6 14.68 -16.62 37.76
CA GLN A 6 14.27 -16.07 39.06
C GLN A 6 13.10 -15.09 38.93
N ARG A 7 13.16 -14.21 37.92
CA ARG A 7 12.10 -13.24 37.63
C ARG A 7 10.77 -13.88 37.25
N GLN A 8 10.79 -15.05 36.61
CA GLN A 8 9.57 -15.80 36.31
C GLN A 8 8.94 -16.40 37.58
N ARG A 9 9.76 -16.89 38.53
CA ARG A 9 9.28 -17.39 39.83
C ARG A 9 8.61 -16.28 40.64
N GLU A 10 9.26 -15.12 40.72
CA GLU A 10 8.76 -13.96 41.47
C GLU A 10 7.40 -13.47 40.94
N ILE A 11 7.26 -13.35 39.62
CA ILE A 11 6.00 -12.92 38.99
C ILE A 11 4.88 -13.93 39.25
N VAL A 12 5.18 -15.24 39.17
CA VAL A 12 4.17 -16.29 39.39
C VAL A 12 3.75 -16.37 40.84
N GLN A 13 4.70 -16.37 41.79
CA GLN A 13 4.39 -16.35 43.22
C GLN A 13 3.55 -15.14 43.59
N LEU A 14 3.89 -13.97 43.07
CA LEU A 14 3.12 -12.76 43.35
C LEU A 14 1.73 -12.84 42.71
N ALA A 15 1.61 -13.33 41.48
CA ALA A 15 0.31 -13.51 40.80
C ALA A 15 -0.61 -14.50 41.53
N GLU A 16 -0.05 -15.56 42.12
CA GLU A 16 -0.79 -16.53 42.93
C GLU A 16 -1.19 -15.94 44.28
N GLN A 17 -0.31 -15.17 44.91
CA GLN A 17 -0.59 -14.49 46.17
C GLN A 17 -1.71 -13.43 46.03
N VAL A 18 -1.73 -12.67 44.93
CA VAL A 18 -2.73 -11.61 44.71
C VAL A 18 -3.93 -12.06 43.87
N GLY A 19 -3.95 -13.32 43.43
CA GLY A 19 -5.01 -13.90 42.60
C GLY A 19 -5.17 -13.27 41.21
N SER A 20 -4.21 -12.48 40.73
CA SER A 20 -4.29 -11.79 39.43
C SER A 20 -2.92 -11.49 38.81
N ILE A 21 -2.73 -11.93 37.57
CA ILE A 21 -1.53 -11.65 36.76
C ILE A 21 -1.41 -10.16 36.46
N GLU A 22 -2.54 -9.49 36.22
CA GLU A 22 -2.58 -8.05 35.98
C GLU A 22 -2.12 -7.30 37.22
N ARG A 23 -2.63 -7.69 38.39
CA ARG A 23 -2.26 -7.06 39.66
C ARG A 23 -0.79 -7.27 40.02
N ALA A 24 -0.25 -8.46 39.75
CA ALA A 24 1.17 -8.72 39.93
C ALA A 24 2.04 -7.89 38.96
N GLY A 25 1.59 -7.70 37.71
CA GLY A 25 2.25 -6.82 36.75
C GLY A 25 2.29 -5.36 37.24
N GLU A 26 1.16 -4.86 37.75
CA GLU A 26 1.05 -3.51 38.33
C GLU A 26 2.02 -3.30 39.51
N ILE A 27 2.07 -4.24 40.46
CA ILE A 27 2.96 -4.17 41.64
C ILE A 27 4.43 -4.17 41.21
N LEU A 28 4.78 -4.97 40.20
CA LEU A 28 6.15 -5.09 39.69
C LEU A 28 6.51 -4.02 38.65
N GLY A 29 5.59 -3.09 38.35
CA GLY A 29 5.81 -2.02 37.38
C GLY A 29 6.02 -2.49 35.93
N ILE A 30 5.48 -3.65 35.57
CA ILE A 30 5.55 -4.22 34.22
C ILE A 30 4.16 -4.36 33.60
N SER A 31 4.05 -4.30 32.27
CA SER A 31 2.75 -4.42 31.60
C SER A 31 2.12 -5.80 31.80
N TYR A 32 0.78 -5.86 31.76
CA TYR A 32 0.04 -7.13 31.79
C TYR A 32 0.58 -8.14 30.76
N ASN A 33 0.86 -7.68 29.54
CA ASN A 33 1.37 -8.53 28.48
C ASN A 33 2.75 -9.11 28.83
N ALA A 34 3.62 -8.34 29.50
CA ALA A 34 4.91 -8.82 29.98
C ALA A 34 4.74 -9.84 31.11
N ALA A 35 3.94 -9.53 32.13
CA ALA A 35 3.65 -10.44 33.25
C ALA A 35 3.02 -11.76 32.75
N SER A 36 1.99 -11.67 31.91
CA SER A 36 1.29 -12.81 31.29
C SER A 36 2.22 -13.66 30.41
N LYS A 37 3.18 -13.04 29.71
CA LYS A 37 4.21 -13.78 28.96
C LYS A 37 5.14 -14.57 29.89
N HIS A 38 5.58 -13.96 31.00
CA HIS A 38 6.44 -14.63 31.98
C HIS A 38 5.73 -15.81 32.67
N VAL A 39 4.48 -15.63 33.08
CA VAL A 39 3.66 -16.68 33.70
C VAL A 39 3.41 -17.85 32.74
N ARG A 40 3.05 -17.56 31.48
CA ARG A 40 2.86 -18.61 30.45
C ARG A 40 4.14 -19.39 30.17
N GLN A 41 5.29 -18.71 30.14
CA GLN A 41 6.58 -19.35 29.90
C GLN A 41 7.02 -20.21 31.10
N TYR A 42 6.83 -19.72 32.33
CA TYR A 42 7.06 -20.48 33.57
C TYR A 42 6.28 -21.79 33.56
N ARG A 43 4.95 -21.73 33.38
CA ARG A 43 4.08 -22.91 33.46
C ARG A 43 4.28 -23.91 32.34
N ARG A 44 4.63 -23.43 31.13
CA ARG A 44 5.04 -24.30 30.03
C ARG A 44 6.32 -25.09 30.34
N ILE A 45 7.25 -24.50 31.08
CA ILE A 45 8.48 -25.18 31.52
C ILE A 45 8.18 -26.17 32.66
N MET A 46 7.24 -25.82 33.55
CA MET A 46 6.84 -26.66 34.70
C MET A 46 5.79 -27.74 34.38
N GLY A 47 5.20 -27.74 33.17
CA GLY A 47 4.20 -28.74 32.75
C GLY A 47 2.79 -28.52 33.30
N GLU A 48 2.45 -27.31 33.75
CA GLU A 48 1.16 -26.99 34.39
C GLU A 48 0.10 -26.50 33.38
N LYS A 49 -1.18 -26.83 33.64
CA LYS A 49 -2.32 -26.37 32.81
C LYS A 49 -2.61 -24.86 32.98
N PRO A 50 -3.12 -24.17 31.95
CA PRO A 50 -3.52 -22.75 32.06
C PRO A 50 -4.69 -22.57 33.03
N ILE A 51 -4.71 -21.48 33.82
CA ILE A 51 -5.89 -21.05 34.59
C ILE A 51 -6.86 -20.35 33.63
N GLU A 52 -8.14 -20.73 33.68
CA GLU A 52 -9.24 -19.95 33.10
C GLU A 52 -9.45 -18.66 33.91
N HIS A 53 -9.59 -17.55 33.20
CA HIS A 53 -9.82 -16.22 33.75
C HIS A 53 -11.00 -16.21 34.74
N ARG A 54 -10.72 -15.92 36.01
CA ARG A 54 -11.71 -15.33 36.92
C ARG A 54 -11.32 -13.86 37.13
N PRO A 55 -12.19 -12.89 36.78
CA PRO A 55 -12.00 -11.53 37.26
C PRO A 55 -12.06 -11.56 38.80
N PRO A 56 -11.27 -10.72 39.51
CA PRO A 56 -11.34 -10.67 40.95
C PRO A 56 -12.72 -10.15 41.37
N ASP A 57 -13.48 -11.03 42.02
CA ASP A 57 -14.63 -10.65 42.83
C ASP A 57 -14.13 -9.75 43.96
N GLY A 58 -14.24 -8.44 43.78
CA GLY A 58 -14.50 -7.42 44.82
C GLY A 58 -13.81 -7.42 46.19
N THR A 59 -12.80 -8.23 46.50
CA THR A 59 -12.30 -8.40 47.87
C THR A 59 -10.85 -7.97 48.02
N ALA A 60 -10.60 -6.66 47.92
CA ALA A 60 -9.42 -6.00 48.51
C ALA A 60 -9.60 -4.48 48.70
N ALA A 61 -10.84 -3.96 48.65
CA ALA A 61 -11.11 -2.52 48.59
C ALA A 61 -11.34 -1.82 49.95
N ASN A 62 -11.04 -2.45 51.09
CA ASN A 62 -11.40 -1.91 52.41
C ASN A 62 -10.22 -1.72 53.39
N ASP A 63 -9.00 -1.48 52.89
CA ASP A 63 -7.92 -0.92 53.73
C ASP A 63 -7.73 0.58 53.42
N PRO A 64 -8.13 1.50 54.32
CA PRO A 64 -8.02 2.94 54.10
C PRO A 64 -6.57 3.47 54.04
N ALA A 65 -5.55 2.63 54.28
CA ALA A 65 -4.13 2.99 54.10
C ALA A 65 -3.56 2.61 52.72
N PHE A 66 -4.33 1.93 51.86
CA PHE A 66 -3.85 1.42 50.58
C PHE A 66 -3.99 2.47 49.47
N THR A 67 -2.89 2.78 48.77
CA THR A 67 -2.87 3.66 47.58
C THR A 67 -2.41 2.89 46.34
N HIS A 68 -3.08 3.13 45.21
CA HIS A 68 -2.70 2.67 43.89
C HIS A 68 -1.51 3.44 43.31
N ILE A 69 -1.09 4.55 43.94
CA ILE A 69 0.02 5.39 43.47
C ILE A 69 1.37 4.86 43.97
N THR A 70 2.25 4.50 43.03
CA THR A 70 3.60 4.03 43.34
C THR A 70 4.54 5.17 43.78
N PRO A 71 5.58 4.88 44.60
CA PRO A 71 6.60 5.88 44.96
C PRO A 71 7.24 6.57 43.75
N ARG A 72 7.52 5.83 42.68
CA ARG A 72 8.13 6.38 41.45
C ARG A 72 7.18 7.31 40.68
N GLN A 73 5.87 7.05 40.72
CA GLN A 73 4.88 7.97 40.15
C GLN A 73 4.78 9.27 40.97
N ARG A 74 4.83 9.17 42.30
CA ARG A 74 4.88 10.34 43.20
C ARG A 74 6.12 11.20 42.94
N GLU A 75 7.29 10.59 42.82
CA GLU A 75 8.54 11.27 42.53
C GLU A 75 8.50 12.00 41.18
N VAL A 76 8.03 11.34 40.12
CA VAL A 76 7.89 11.95 38.79
C VAL A 76 6.89 13.11 38.82
N LYS A 77 5.77 12.98 39.54
CA LYS A 77 4.76 14.04 39.68
C LYS A 77 5.30 15.23 40.47
N ALA A 78 5.99 15.00 41.59
CA ALA A 78 6.57 16.06 42.40
C ALA A 78 7.63 16.87 41.63
N LEU A 79 8.53 16.19 40.91
CA LEU A 79 9.51 16.85 40.05
C LEU A 79 8.86 17.60 38.89
N PHE A 80 7.76 17.09 38.35
CA PHE A 80 7.01 17.80 37.32
C PHE A 80 6.32 19.05 37.85
N ASP A 81 5.78 19.00 39.07
CA ASP A 81 5.15 20.16 39.73
C ASP A 81 6.18 21.24 40.10
N GLU A 82 7.41 20.83 40.43
CA GLU A 82 8.52 21.74 40.71
C GLU A 82 9.13 22.34 39.44
N MET A 83 9.36 21.53 38.40
CA MET A 83 10.11 21.93 37.21
C MET A 83 9.24 22.41 36.04
N GLY A 84 7.93 22.17 36.08
CA GLY A 84 6.97 22.57 35.04
C GLY A 84 7.15 21.90 33.67
N SER A 85 8.15 21.03 33.48
CA SER A 85 8.54 20.49 32.17
C SER A 85 8.87 19.00 32.19
N GLN A 86 8.18 18.22 31.35
CA GLN A 86 8.44 16.77 31.20
C GLN A 86 9.88 16.50 30.70
N SER A 87 10.42 17.39 29.87
CA SER A 87 11.78 17.30 29.34
C SER A 87 12.83 17.58 30.43
N ALA A 88 12.55 18.50 31.36
CA ALA A 88 13.42 18.75 32.50
C ALA A 88 13.45 17.56 33.46
N VAL A 89 12.28 17.01 33.81
CA VAL A 89 12.15 15.81 34.64
C VAL A 89 12.82 14.59 34.00
N ALA A 90 12.67 14.42 32.68
CA ALA A 90 13.32 13.34 31.93
C ALA A 90 14.85 13.40 32.03
N ARG A 91 15.44 14.59 31.86
CA ARG A 91 16.89 14.78 32.03
C ARG A 91 17.33 14.56 33.48
N HIS A 92 16.57 15.07 34.45
CA HIS A 92 16.88 14.92 35.88
C HIS A 92 16.87 13.46 36.33
N LEU A 93 15.93 12.66 35.83
CA LEU A 93 15.77 11.24 36.22
C LEU A 93 16.47 10.24 35.29
N GLY A 94 17.13 10.69 34.21
CA GLY A 94 17.73 9.82 33.20
C GLY A 94 16.70 8.95 32.46
N LEU A 95 15.48 9.47 32.24
CA LEU A 95 14.37 8.78 31.59
C LEU A 95 14.06 9.37 30.21
N SER A 96 13.32 8.65 29.38
CA SER A 96 12.73 9.24 28.17
C SER A 96 11.52 10.11 28.52
N THR A 97 11.26 11.15 27.73
CA THR A 97 10.06 12.00 27.88
C THR A 97 8.76 11.21 27.75
N VAL A 98 8.74 10.15 26.93
CA VAL A 98 7.61 9.22 26.81
C VAL A 98 7.36 8.48 28.13
N THR A 99 8.42 7.99 28.78
CA THR A 99 8.32 7.30 30.07
C THR A 99 7.83 8.24 31.18
N VAL A 100 8.30 9.50 31.19
CA VAL A 100 7.80 10.53 32.12
C VAL A 100 6.31 10.77 31.90
N ARG A 101 5.88 10.93 30.64
CA ARG A 101 4.47 11.12 30.28
C ARG A 101 3.60 9.95 30.73
N GLU A 102 4.01 8.71 30.48
CA GLU A 102 3.27 7.52 30.92
C GLU A 102 3.12 7.48 32.44
N LYS A 103 4.16 7.86 33.19
CA LYS A 103 4.13 7.87 34.66
C LYS A 103 3.20 8.94 35.22
N LEU A 104 3.12 10.11 34.58
CA LEU A 104 2.16 11.17 34.95
C LEU A 104 0.71 10.74 34.66
N ILE A 105 0.45 10.10 33.52
CA ILE A 105 -0.89 9.57 33.20
C ILE A 105 -1.29 8.46 34.17
N GLN A 106 -0.36 7.55 34.50
CA GLN A 106 -0.61 6.50 35.48
C GLN A 106 -0.83 7.06 36.89
N TYR A 107 -0.09 8.11 37.29
CA TYR A 107 -0.30 8.79 38.57
C TYR A 107 -1.74 9.29 38.67
N GLU A 108 -2.21 10.03 37.66
CA GLU A 108 -3.55 10.63 37.68
C GLU A 108 -4.66 9.59 37.63
N ARG A 109 -4.48 8.55 36.82
CA ARG A 109 -5.39 7.40 36.77
C ARG A 109 -5.48 6.69 38.13
N ASN A 110 -4.36 6.54 38.83
CA ASN A 110 -4.32 5.84 40.11
C ASN A 110 -4.86 6.71 41.25
N ARG A 111 -4.66 8.04 41.21
CA ARG A 111 -5.29 9.00 42.11
C ARG A 111 -6.82 8.92 42.03
N LEU A 112 -7.37 8.95 40.80
CA LEU A 112 -8.81 8.82 40.58
C LEU A 112 -9.36 7.47 41.05
N ARG A 113 -8.58 6.38 40.96
CA ARG A 113 -8.98 5.07 41.51
C ARG A 113 -8.98 5.04 43.03
N ASP A 114 -7.99 5.64 43.67
CA ASP A 114 -7.94 5.79 45.14
C ASP A 114 -9.15 6.61 45.64
N GLU A 115 -9.64 7.54 44.82
CA GLU A 115 -10.86 8.33 45.06
C GLU A 115 -12.16 7.58 44.72
N GLY A 116 -12.08 6.29 44.33
CA GLY A 116 -13.23 5.44 44.02
C GLY A 116 -13.85 5.66 42.62
N ALA A 117 -13.20 6.45 41.75
CA ALA A 117 -13.71 6.72 40.42
C ALA A 117 -13.46 5.57 39.42
N ARG A 118 -14.42 5.38 38.51
CA ARG A 118 -14.25 4.45 37.38
C ARG A 118 -13.39 5.10 36.30
N VAL A 119 -12.17 4.60 36.12
CA VAL A 119 -11.20 5.16 35.16
C VAL A 119 -11.07 4.31 33.89
N LEU A 120 -10.78 4.98 32.76
CA LEU A 120 -10.47 4.36 31.48
C LEU A 120 -9.17 3.53 31.53
N THR A 121 -8.94 2.70 30.50
CA THR A 121 -7.68 1.96 30.36
C THR A 121 -6.51 2.91 30.09
N LEU A 122 -5.29 2.48 30.41
CA LEU A 122 -4.09 3.28 30.16
C LEU A 122 -3.91 3.57 28.65
N GLU A 123 -4.27 2.60 27.81
CA GLU A 123 -4.23 2.72 26.36
C GLU A 123 -5.19 3.82 25.89
N GLU A 124 -6.43 3.84 26.38
CA GLU A 124 -7.42 4.89 26.08
C GLU A 124 -6.97 6.27 26.59
N MET A 125 -6.39 6.35 27.79
CA MET A 125 -5.87 7.62 28.34
C MET A 125 -4.63 8.14 27.60
N SER A 126 -3.88 7.26 26.92
CA SER A 126 -2.66 7.62 26.17
C SER A 126 -2.91 8.16 24.77
N GLN A 127 -4.11 7.93 24.21
CA GLN A 127 -4.49 8.28 22.83
C GLN A 127 -4.94 9.74 22.63
N GLY A 128 -5.03 10.56 23.69
CA GLY A 128 -5.31 11.99 23.58
C GLY A 128 -4.12 12.79 23.01
N ARG A 129 -4.37 13.57 21.95
CA ARG A 129 -3.45 14.61 21.45
C ARG A 129 -3.61 15.89 22.28
N ILE A 130 -2.55 16.35 22.95
CA ILE A 130 -2.37 17.77 23.31
C ILE A 130 -1.45 18.34 22.23
N SER A 131 -1.99 19.14 21.31
CA SER A 131 -1.21 19.78 20.26
C SER A 131 -0.55 21.06 20.80
N THR A 132 0.76 21.21 20.60
CA THR A 132 1.47 22.49 20.67
C THR A 132 1.40 23.18 19.29
N TYR A 133 0.22 23.64 18.90
CA TYR A 133 0.05 24.50 17.72
C TYR A 133 -0.79 25.74 18.07
N LYS A 134 -0.21 26.92 17.79
CA LYS A 134 -0.87 28.23 17.84
C LYS A 134 -2.07 28.23 16.91
N GLY A 135 -3.21 28.70 17.40
CA GLY A 135 -4.38 29.02 16.57
C GLY A 135 -5.45 27.93 16.51
N GLY A 136 -6.14 27.69 17.62
CA GLY A 136 -7.35 26.89 17.65
C GLY A 136 -7.85 26.73 19.07
N ARG A 137 -9.12 27.04 19.34
CA ARG A 137 -9.74 26.88 20.67
C ARG A 137 -9.58 25.41 21.14
N PRO A 138 -9.24 25.16 22.41
CA PRO A 138 -9.03 23.79 22.89
C PRO A 138 -10.34 23.00 22.82
N SER A 139 -10.32 21.87 22.11
CA SER A 139 -11.36 20.85 22.22
C SER A 139 -11.25 20.22 23.61
N SER A 140 -12.22 20.50 24.47
CA SER A 140 -12.43 19.81 25.75
C SER A 140 -12.45 18.29 25.53
N ILE A 141 -11.59 17.55 26.25
CA ILE A 141 -11.70 16.10 26.38
C ILE A 141 -12.99 15.82 27.19
N LYS A 142 -14.06 15.37 26.53
CA LYS A 142 -15.24 14.83 27.22
C LYS A 142 -14.89 13.45 27.77
N LEU A 143 -14.73 13.35 29.08
CA LEU A 143 -14.82 12.07 29.80
C LEU A 143 -16.30 11.65 29.79
N LEU A 144 -16.61 10.57 29.06
CA LEU A 144 -17.90 9.89 29.20
C LEU A 144 -17.79 8.91 30.37
N GLY A 145 -18.42 9.27 31.49
CA GLY A 145 -18.59 8.44 32.68
C GLY A 145 -19.09 9.31 33.84
N ASP A 146 -20.35 9.14 34.22
CA ASP A 146 -21.10 9.94 35.18
C ASP A 146 -20.35 10.19 36.51
N LEU A 147 -19.81 11.40 36.67
CA LEU A 147 -19.65 12.10 37.93
C LEU A 147 -19.77 13.59 37.61
N ASP A 148 -20.97 14.14 37.81
CA ASP A 148 -21.15 15.59 37.87
C ASP A 148 -20.22 16.14 38.97
N ASN A 149 -19.35 17.09 38.61
CA ASN A 149 -18.53 17.96 39.47
C ASN A 149 -17.03 17.67 39.67
N VAL A 150 -16.31 16.99 38.76
CA VAL A 150 -14.83 17.04 38.76
C VAL A 150 -14.29 17.84 37.57
N HIS A 151 -13.97 19.11 37.81
CA HIS A 151 -13.20 19.93 36.87
C HIS A 151 -11.70 19.71 37.09
N VAL A 152 -11.04 19.03 36.14
CA VAL A 152 -9.57 19.02 36.10
C VAL A 152 -9.10 20.35 35.51
N ILE A 153 -8.63 21.25 36.37
CA ILE A 153 -7.99 22.50 35.99
C ILE A 153 -6.52 22.18 35.69
N PHE A 154 -6.14 22.21 34.42
CA PHE A 154 -4.72 22.26 34.05
C PHE A 154 -4.21 23.69 34.26
N PRO A 155 -3.03 23.89 34.87
CA PRO A 155 -2.47 25.23 35.05
C PRO A 155 -2.36 25.93 33.71
N GLN A 156 -2.91 27.14 33.64
CA GLN A 156 -2.76 28.05 32.51
C GLN A 156 -1.27 28.44 32.39
N THR A 157 -0.71 28.31 31.21
CA THR A 157 0.58 28.88 30.86
C THR A 157 0.46 30.40 30.82
N TYR A 158 1.12 31.09 31.75
CA TYR A 158 1.37 32.53 31.70
C TYR A 158 2.89 32.79 31.66
N ASP A 159 3.23 33.69 30.75
CA ASP A 159 4.41 34.56 30.64
C ASP A 159 5.79 33.92 30.50
N ASP A 160 6.21 33.75 29.24
CA ASP A 160 7.62 33.86 28.86
C ASP A 160 7.93 35.35 28.63
N GLU A 161 8.39 36.07 29.66
CA GLU A 161 9.23 37.24 29.43
C GLU A 161 10.63 36.75 29.02
N PRO A 162 11.24 37.28 27.94
CA PRO A 162 12.60 36.93 27.58
C PRO A 162 13.57 37.51 28.61
N ALA A 163 14.45 36.66 29.12
CA ALA A 163 15.62 37.11 29.87
C ALA A 163 16.49 37.99 28.97
N ASP A 164 16.73 39.20 29.45
CA ASP A 164 17.67 40.18 28.91
C ASP A 164 19.10 39.66 29.13
N GLU A 165 19.67 39.01 28.10
CA GLU A 165 21.11 38.88 27.94
C GLU A 165 21.50 39.69 26.72
N GLY A 166 21.90 40.93 26.98
CA GLY A 166 22.60 41.75 25.99
C GLY A 166 23.96 41.15 25.69
N ASP A 167 24.23 40.95 24.41
CA ASP A 167 25.52 41.27 23.81
C ASP A 167 25.28 41.56 22.32
N ASP A 168 25.81 42.70 21.90
CA ASP A 168 25.74 43.27 20.56
C ASP A 168 26.34 42.34 19.50
N GLU A 169 25.62 42.11 18.40
CA GLU A 169 26.19 42.06 17.05
C GLU A 169 25.04 42.03 16.00
N ASP A 170 25.08 42.98 15.07
CA ASP A 170 24.13 43.16 13.98
C ASP A 170 24.07 41.93 13.04
N GLU A 171 23.14 41.00 13.28
CA GLU A 171 22.74 39.99 12.29
C GLU A 171 21.28 40.14 11.88
N VAL A 172 21.09 40.41 10.58
CA VAL A 172 19.82 40.52 9.88
C VAL A 172 18.93 39.32 10.20
N ALA A 173 17.83 39.55 10.94
CA ALA A 173 16.84 38.52 11.21
C ALA A 173 16.39 37.85 9.91
N PRO A 174 16.43 36.51 9.80
CA PRO A 174 16.00 35.82 8.59
C PRO A 174 14.53 36.14 8.36
N SER A 175 14.24 36.81 7.25
CA SER A 175 12.86 37.04 6.83
C SER A 175 12.19 35.68 6.67
N PHE A 176 11.25 35.35 7.55
CA PHE A 176 10.28 34.30 7.27
C PHE A 176 9.52 34.71 6.01
N VAL A 177 9.97 34.22 4.86
CA VAL A 177 9.24 34.37 3.61
C VAL A 177 8.00 33.52 3.77
N TRP A 178 6.87 34.16 4.09
CA TRP A 178 5.57 33.62 3.73
C TRP A 178 5.68 33.28 2.24
N ARG A 179 5.77 31.99 1.89
CA ARG A 179 5.66 31.58 0.49
C ARG A 179 4.44 32.32 -0.03
N ARG A 180 4.65 33.24 -0.99
CA ARG A 180 3.54 33.90 -1.69
C ARG A 180 2.56 32.78 -2.03
N ASN A 181 1.29 32.95 -1.68
CA ASN A 181 0.22 32.13 -2.26
C ASN A 181 0.27 32.39 -3.77
N ILE A 182 1.11 31.63 -4.47
CA ILE A 182 1.14 31.66 -5.91
C ILE A 182 -0.02 30.77 -6.32
N GLU A 183 -1.00 31.41 -6.94
CA GLU A 183 -2.19 30.73 -7.44
C GLU A 183 -1.78 29.55 -8.33
N PRO A 184 -2.40 28.38 -8.19
CA PRO A 184 -2.16 27.26 -9.07
C PRO A 184 -2.39 27.64 -10.53
N ARG A 185 -1.59 27.10 -11.46
CA ARG A 185 -1.93 27.15 -12.88
C ARG A 185 -3.06 26.16 -13.13
N HIS A 186 -4.24 26.67 -13.48
CA HIS A 186 -5.38 25.85 -13.84
C HIS A 186 -5.37 25.56 -15.34
N ILE A 187 -5.41 24.28 -15.72
CA ILE A 187 -5.56 23.80 -17.09
C ILE A 187 -6.93 23.12 -17.17
N PRO A 188 -7.93 23.75 -17.81
CA PRO A 188 -9.25 23.14 -17.95
C PRO A 188 -9.22 21.97 -18.96
N PRO A 189 -10.23 21.08 -18.95
CA PRO A 189 -10.44 20.11 -20.02
C PRO A 189 -10.45 20.80 -21.40
N PRO A 190 -9.84 20.20 -22.43
CA PRO A 190 -9.82 20.79 -23.76
C PRO A 190 -11.23 20.79 -24.37
N GLU A 191 -11.56 21.74 -25.25
CA GLU A 191 -12.86 21.74 -25.94
C GLU A 191 -13.04 20.54 -26.89
N SER A 192 -11.94 20.07 -27.48
CA SER A 192 -11.92 18.90 -28.37
C SER A 192 -10.54 18.23 -28.37
N GLY A 193 -10.46 16.99 -28.85
CA GLY A 193 -9.19 16.24 -28.92
C GLY A 193 -8.72 15.75 -27.55
N VAL A 194 -7.41 15.66 -27.36
CA VAL A 194 -6.77 15.21 -26.12
C VAL A 194 -5.72 16.23 -25.72
N PHE A 195 -5.79 16.77 -24.51
CA PHE A 195 -4.70 17.53 -23.93
C PHE A 195 -3.65 16.56 -23.38
N ARG A 196 -2.37 16.80 -23.67
CA ARG A 196 -1.27 15.96 -23.20
C ARG A 196 -0.20 16.79 -22.53
N ALA A 197 0.35 16.26 -21.45
CA ALA A 197 1.53 16.81 -20.80
C ALA A 197 2.54 15.72 -20.45
N LEU A 198 3.82 16.04 -20.57
CA LEU A 198 4.93 15.23 -20.10
C LEU A 198 5.52 15.91 -18.86
N LEU A 199 5.33 15.28 -17.70
CA LEU A 199 5.70 15.82 -16.39
C LEU A 199 6.97 15.14 -15.89
N THR A 200 8.04 15.89 -15.67
CA THR A 200 9.31 15.34 -15.16
C THR A 200 9.92 16.19 -14.05
N GLY A 201 10.76 15.58 -13.24
CA GLY A 201 11.56 16.27 -12.23
C GLY A 201 12.88 16.75 -12.82
N ALA A 202 13.47 17.78 -12.21
CA ALA A 202 14.87 18.12 -12.40
C ALA A 202 15.54 18.25 -11.03
N GLN A 203 16.76 17.73 -10.91
CA GLN A 203 17.59 17.99 -9.74
C GLN A 203 18.39 19.29 -9.98
N ASP A 204 18.46 20.13 -8.95
CA ASP A 204 19.28 21.35 -9.00
C ASP A 204 20.75 21.02 -9.20
N ALA A 205 21.51 21.98 -9.75
CA ALA A 205 22.95 21.87 -9.88
C ALA A 205 23.44 20.57 -10.56
N THR A 206 22.68 20.12 -11.56
CA THR A 206 22.87 18.81 -12.21
C THR A 206 22.68 18.94 -13.72
N ASP A 207 23.57 18.30 -14.47
CA ASP A 207 23.47 18.24 -15.92
C ASP A 207 22.23 17.46 -16.36
N ILE A 208 21.72 17.81 -17.54
CA ILE A 208 20.59 17.12 -18.14
C ILE A 208 21.04 15.78 -18.72
N HIS A 209 20.14 14.79 -18.74
CA HIS A 209 20.36 13.58 -19.50
C HIS A 209 20.05 13.84 -20.98
N GLU A 210 21.03 14.34 -21.75
CA GLU A 210 20.84 14.83 -23.12
C GLU A 210 20.10 13.85 -24.06
N PRO A 211 20.43 12.53 -24.13
CA PRO A 211 19.73 11.61 -25.02
C PRO A 211 18.23 11.50 -24.72
N PHE A 212 17.88 11.32 -23.44
CA PHE A 212 16.50 11.32 -22.95
C PHE A 212 15.80 12.63 -23.24
N TRP A 213 16.43 13.78 -23.00
CA TRP A 213 15.80 15.08 -23.26
C TRP A 213 15.44 15.26 -24.73
N ARG A 214 16.36 14.90 -25.64
CA ARG A 214 16.11 14.88 -27.09
C ARG A 214 14.92 13.98 -27.45
N ASN A 215 14.85 12.78 -26.86
CA ASN A 215 13.74 11.84 -27.08
C ASN A 215 12.42 12.41 -26.51
N LEU A 216 12.45 13.00 -25.32
CA LEU A 216 11.28 13.60 -24.67
C LEU A 216 10.70 14.74 -25.50
N GLN A 217 11.55 15.62 -26.04
CA GLN A 217 11.16 16.73 -26.90
C GLN A 217 10.58 16.22 -28.24
N ALA A 218 11.22 15.22 -28.87
CA ALA A 218 10.69 14.62 -30.10
C ALA A 218 9.30 14.00 -29.88
N TYR A 219 9.11 13.33 -28.74
CA TYR A 219 7.84 12.75 -28.37
C TYR A 219 6.77 13.79 -28.03
N ALA A 220 7.16 14.88 -27.33
CA ALA A 220 6.29 16.00 -27.06
C ALA A 220 5.75 16.62 -28.36
N ILE A 221 6.62 16.82 -29.36
CA ILE A 221 6.25 17.35 -30.68
C ILE A 221 5.29 16.41 -31.40
N ASP A 222 5.60 15.11 -31.45
CA ASP A 222 4.75 14.09 -32.09
C ASP A 222 3.36 13.99 -31.45
N LEU A 223 3.25 14.17 -30.14
CA LEU A 223 1.99 14.15 -29.41
C LEU A 223 1.23 15.48 -29.38
N GLY A 224 1.90 16.60 -29.69
CA GLY A 224 1.43 17.94 -29.34
C GLY A 224 1.31 18.15 -27.83
N ALA A 225 2.20 17.53 -27.05
CA ALA A 225 2.19 17.58 -25.59
C ALA A 225 3.01 18.75 -25.04
N GLU A 226 2.58 19.29 -23.91
CA GLU A 226 3.36 20.28 -23.15
C GLU A 226 4.38 19.57 -22.24
N VAL A 227 5.65 19.98 -22.28
CA VAL A 227 6.66 19.51 -21.32
C VAL A 227 6.68 20.46 -20.13
N ILE A 228 6.40 19.92 -18.94
CA ILE A 228 6.40 20.68 -17.67
C ILE A 228 7.43 20.02 -16.73
N VAL A 229 8.41 20.80 -16.31
CA VAL A 229 9.46 20.36 -15.39
C VAL A 229 9.27 21.02 -14.04
N SER A 230 9.46 20.28 -12.95
CA SER A 230 9.55 20.89 -11.61
C SER A 230 10.82 20.45 -10.91
N GLY A 231 11.45 21.41 -10.26
CA GLY A 231 12.73 21.25 -9.60
C GLY A 231 12.61 20.66 -8.20
N PHE A 232 13.61 19.90 -7.77
CA PHE A 232 13.85 19.58 -6.37
C PHE A 232 15.32 19.80 -6.02
N THR A 233 15.58 20.09 -4.74
CA THR A 233 16.90 20.56 -4.30
C THR A 233 17.66 19.51 -3.52
N TYR A 234 18.97 19.49 -3.69
CA TYR A 234 19.87 18.59 -2.99
C TYR A 234 21.17 19.28 -2.61
N ASN A 235 21.14 19.94 -1.45
CA ASN A 235 22.31 20.60 -0.91
C ASN A 235 23.38 19.57 -0.51
N LYS A 236 24.55 19.67 -1.14
CA LYS A 236 25.74 18.86 -0.81
C LYS A 236 26.70 19.57 0.15
N SER A 237 26.49 20.87 0.40
CA SER A 237 27.24 21.67 1.37
C SER A 237 26.65 21.52 2.76
N LEU A 238 27.50 21.61 3.80
CA LEU A 238 27.09 21.38 5.19
C LEU A 238 26.24 22.51 5.81
N TYR A 239 26.06 23.66 5.14
CA TYR A 239 25.57 24.90 5.79
C TYR A 239 24.79 25.89 4.88
N SER A 240 23.86 25.46 4.01
CA SER A 240 22.92 26.42 3.39
C SER A 240 21.46 25.96 3.37
N SER A 241 20.55 26.93 3.50
CA SER A 241 19.11 26.76 3.61
C SER A 241 18.50 26.00 2.42
N HIS A 242 17.49 25.16 2.69
CA HIS A 242 16.78 24.34 1.68
C HIS A 242 15.85 25.15 0.75
N GLU A 243 16.10 26.45 0.57
CA GLU A 243 15.24 27.32 -0.24
C GLU A 243 15.54 27.15 -1.74
N LYS A 244 14.49 27.15 -2.58
CA LYS A 244 14.65 27.04 -4.05
C LYS A 244 15.30 28.29 -4.68
N ALA A 245 15.23 29.43 -3.98
CA ALA A 245 15.72 30.72 -4.44
C ALA A 245 17.24 30.81 -4.25
N GLY A 246 18.00 30.43 -5.28
CA GLY A 246 19.47 30.35 -5.24
C GLY A 246 20.04 29.18 -6.06
N ASN A 247 19.17 28.32 -6.59
CA ASN A 247 19.56 27.15 -7.39
C ASN A 247 19.71 27.50 -8.86
N PHE A 248 20.66 26.83 -9.52
CA PHE A 248 20.81 26.88 -10.97
C PHE A 248 20.26 25.60 -11.59
N TRP A 249 19.55 25.77 -12.71
CA TRP A 249 19.00 24.69 -13.51
C TRP A 249 19.77 24.61 -14.83
N HIS A 250 19.70 23.45 -15.49
CA HIS A 250 20.28 23.35 -16.83
C HIS A 250 19.54 24.31 -17.79
N PRO A 251 20.23 25.05 -18.69
CA PRO A 251 19.61 26.03 -19.57
C PRO A 251 18.47 25.48 -20.43
N ASP A 252 18.55 24.22 -20.84
CA ASP A 252 17.48 23.57 -21.61
C ASP A 252 16.23 23.25 -20.78
N VAL A 253 16.36 23.16 -19.45
CA VAL A 253 15.24 22.90 -18.52
C VAL A 253 14.54 24.19 -18.12
N GLU A 254 15.28 25.29 -17.98
CA GLU A 254 14.74 26.58 -17.50
C GLU A 254 13.46 27.04 -18.22
N PRO A 255 13.33 26.94 -19.56
CA PRO A 255 12.10 27.34 -20.25
C PRO A 255 10.86 26.50 -19.90
N HIS A 256 11.07 25.29 -19.37
CA HIS A 256 10.02 24.35 -19.02
C HIS A 256 9.75 24.29 -17.50
N LEU A 257 10.52 25.04 -16.70
CA LEU A 257 10.44 24.98 -15.26
C LEU A 257 9.18 25.67 -14.73
N PHE A 258 8.39 24.92 -13.97
CA PHE A 258 7.21 25.41 -13.28
C PHE A 258 7.13 24.80 -11.89
N ASP A 259 7.67 25.50 -10.89
CA ASP A 259 7.74 25.05 -9.49
C ASP A 259 6.48 25.35 -8.66
N ASN A 260 5.37 25.70 -9.29
CA ASN A 260 4.08 25.88 -8.62
C ASN A 260 3.14 24.74 -8.97
N ARG A 261 2.01 24.68 -8.26
CA ARG A 261 0.98 23.68 -8.55
C ARG A 261 0.37 23.90 -9.93
N VAL A 262 0.24 22.83 -10.70
CA VAL A 262 -0.60 22.78 -11.91
C VAL A 262 -1.79 21.88 -11.63
N GLN A 263 -3.01 22.36 -11.89
CA GLN A 263 -4.24 21.59 -11.74
C GLN A 263 -4.81 21.25 -13.12
N PHE A 264 -4.98 19.96 -13.41
CA PHE A 264 -5.53 19.45 -14.67
C PHE A 264 -6.99 19.02 -14.45
N GLY A 265 -7.90 19.92 -14.82
CA GLY A 265 -9.32 19.80 -14.50
C GLY A 265 -9.55 19.52 -13.01
N ASP A 266 -10.55 18.69 -12.71
CA ASP A 266 -10.89 18.28 -11.35
C ASP A 266 -10.28 16.93 -10.96
N ALA A 267 -9.35 16.39 -11.76
CA ALA A 267 -8.88 15.01 -11.63
C ALA A 267 -7.45 14.90 -11.07
N MET A 268 -6.52 15.78 -11.43
CA MET A 268 -5.09 15.61 -11.12
C MET A 268 -4.40 16.94 -10.77
N ASP A 269 -3.50 16.89 -9.80
CA ASP A 269 -2.57 17.97 -9.46
C ASP A 269 -1.13 17.51 -9.74
N PHE A 270 -0.34 18.32 -10.46
CA PHE A 270 1.11 18.27 -10.42
C PHE A 270 1.60 19.28 -9.39
N ALA A 271 2.11 18.78 -8.26
CA ALA A 271 2.55 19.59 -7.13
C ALA A 271 4.01 19.99 -7.29
N GLY A 272 4.31 20.86 -8.27
CA GLY A 272 5.65 21.37 -8.54
C GLY A 272 6.28 22.13 -7.36
N GLU A 273 5.46 22.62 -6.44
CA GLU A 273 5.89 23.30 -5.21
C GLU A 273 6.53 22.36 -4.19
N MET A 274 6.35 21.05 -4.37
CA MET A 274 6.92 20.03 -3.50
C MET A 274 8.43 19.95 -3.69
N ASN A 275 9.16 19.98 -2.58
CA ASN A 275 10.63 19.90 -2.58
C ASN A 275 11.10 18.72 -1.73
N THR A 276 10.79 17.51 -2.19
CA THR A 276 11.17 16.28 -1.48
C THR A 276 12.64 15.96 -1.78
N LEU A 277 13.43 15.69 -0.75
CA LEU A 277 14.84 15.30 -0.89
C LEU A 277 14.97 14.08 -1.81
N PRO A 278 15.88 14.08 -2.81
CA PRO A 278 16.03 12.97 -3.73
C PRO A 278 16.53 11.67 -3.08
N THR A 279 17.03 11.76 -1.84
CA THR A 279 17.42 10.60 -1.03
C THR A 279 16.29 10.01 -0.18
N ALA A 280 15.06 10.52 -0.31
CA ALA A 280 13.91 10.00 0.41
C ALA A 280 13.63 8.54 0.00
N VAL A 281 13.67 7.62 0.98
CA VAL A 281 13.40 6.20 0.73
C VAL A 281 11.96 5.99 0.27
N THR A 282 11.02 6.74 0.83
CA THR A 282 9.58 6.69 0.49
C THR A 282 9.09 8.11 0.19
N PRO A 283 9.28 8.63 -1.03
CA PRO A 283 9.01 10.04 -1.34
C PRO A 283 7.54 10.44 -1.21
N LEU A 284 6.61 9.47 -1.28
CA LEU A 284 5.16 9.69 -1.14
C LEU A 284 4.67 9.65 0.33
N SER A 285 5.56 9.43 1.29
CA SER A 285 5.19 9.37 2.70
C SER A 285 4.49 10.66 3.14
N GLY A 286 3.26 10.55 3.63
CA GLY A 286 2.43 11.69 4.06
C GLY A 286 1.71 12.45 2.95
N MET A 287 1.89 12.08 1.67
CA MET A 287 1.34 12.85 0.53
C MET A 287 -0.10 12.49 0.15
N HIS A 288 -0.65 11.41 0.70
CA HIS A 288 -1.96 10.85 0.37
C HIS A 288 -3.12 11.86 0.41
N ALA A 289 -3.10 12.81 1.35
CA ALA A 289 -4.16 13.82 1.50
C ALA A 289 -3.83 15.18 0.84
N TYR A 290 -2.60 15.38 0.37
CA TYR A 290 -2.07 16.70 -0.02
C TYR A 290 -2.84 17.38 -1.16
N THR A 291 -3.35 16.58 -2.10
CA THR A 291 -4.10 17.03 -3.28
C THR A 291 -5.62 16.85 -3.14
N GLY A 292 -6.12 16.64 -1.92
CA GLY A 292 -7.55 16.44 -1.67
C GLY A 292 -8.08 15.19 -2.40
N PRO A 293 -9.17 15.25 -3.19
CA PRO A 293 -9.67 14.10 -3.94
C PRO A 293 -8.91 13.82 -5.25
N ARG A 294 -8.09 14.76 -5.73
CA ARG A 294 -7.36 14.64 -7.00
C ARG A 294 -6.14 13.74 -6.87
N TRP A 295 -5.71 13.16 -7.98
CA TRP A 295 -4.40 12.51 -8.03
C TRP A 295 -3.31 13.52 -7.68
N GLY A 296 -2.25 13.04 -7.04
CA GLY A 296 -1.08 13.86 -6.75
C GLY A 296 0.15 13.36 -7.46
N ILE A 297 0.68 14.16 -8.37
CA ILE A 297 1.92 13.90 -9.09
C ILE A 297 3.00 14.82 -8.49
N PHE A 298 4.13 14.25 -8.06
CA PHE A 298 5.17 14.98 -7.35
C PHE A 298 6.52 14.85 -8.07
N PRO A 299 7.29 15.94 -8.27
CA PRO A 299 8.62 15.85 -8.87
C PRO A 299 9.57 15.11 -7.93
N HIS A 300 10.18 14.03 -8.40
CA HIS A 300 11.19 13.28 -7.67
C HIS A 300 11.91 12.28 -8.59
N ALA A 301 13.22 12.09 -8.39
CA ALA A 301 14.05 11.21 -9.23
C ALA A 301 13.64 9.73 -9.18
N LYS A 302 13.21 9.25 -8.02
CA LYS A 302 12.68 7.89 -7.86
C LYS A 302 11.20 7.85 -8.24
N GLN A 303 10.83 6.95 -9.15
CA GLN A 303 9.43 6.65 -9.45
C GLN A 303 8.78 5.78 -8.37
N ALA A 304 7.60 6.19 -7.94
CA ALA A 304 6.78 5.55 -6.94
C ALA A 304 5.31 5.81 -7.23
N LEU A 305 4.44 4.90 -6.79
CA LEU A 305 2.99 5.07 -6.85
C LEU A 305 2.35 4.39 -5.65
N ASP A 306 1.45 5.09 -4.99
CA ASP A 306 0.62 4.60 -3.90
C ASP A 306 -0.86 4.90 -4.20
N SER A 307 -1.68 3.85 -4.20
CA SER A 307 -3.14 3.97 -4.25
C SER A 307 -3.70 4.52 -2.94
N VAL A 308 -4.60 5.50 -3.00
CA VAL A 308 -5.18 6.14 -1.82
C VAL A 308 -6.56 5.56 -1.52
N PRO A 309 -6.84 5.11 -0.27
CA PRO A 309 -8.17 4.66 0.12
C PRO A 309 -9.22 5.76 -0.03
N ARG A 310 -10.36 5.41 -0.63
CA ARG A 310 -11.51 6.28 -0.89
C ARG A 310 -12.81 5.54 -0.60
N MET A 311 -13.88 6.29 -0.31
CA MET A 311 -15.22 5.71 -0.12
C MET A 311 -15.68 4.95 -1.37
N LYS A 312 -16.63 4.02 -1.19
CA LYS A 312 -17.30 3.36 -2.32
C LYS A 312 -17.90 4.44 -3.23
N ASP A 313 -17.75 4.28 -4.54
CA ASP A 313 -18.19 5.20 -5.61
C ASP A 313 -17.39 6.51 -5.77
N ALA A 314 -16.46 6.84 -4.86
CA ALA A 314 -15.54 7.95 -5.10
C ALA A 314 -14.56 7.61 -6.24
N PRO A 315 -14.20 8.58 -7.10
CA PRO A 315 -13.19 8.37 -8.13
C PRO A 315 -11.89 7.82 -7.56
N TYR A 316 -11.24 6.92 -8.31
CA TYR A 316 -9.95 6.40 -7.90
C TYR A 316 -8.91 7.53 -7.82
N LYS A 317 -8.07 7.48 -6.79
CA LYS A 317 -7.00 8.42 -6.52
C LYS A 317 -5.70 7.65 -6.29
N ALA A 318 -4.63 8.11 -6.93
CA ALA A 318 -3.26 7.74 -6.60
C ALA A 318 -2.42 8.96 -6.24
N THR A 319 -1.33 8.72 -5.52
CA THR A 319 -0.19 9.63 -5.48
C THR A 319 0.99 8.97 -6.17
N MET A 320 1.73 9.70 -7.01
CA MET A 320 2.85 9.17 -7.77
C MET A 320 3.97 10.20 -7.92
N THR A 321 5.19 9.74 -8.15
CA THR A 321 6.33 10.60 -8.50
C THR A 321 6.74 10.46 -9.95
N THR A 322 7.41 11.45 -10.52
CA THR A 322 7.65 11.54 -11.97
C THR A 322 8.80 10.67 -12.51
N GLY A 323 9.92 10.59 -11.80
CA GLY A 323 11.24 10.39 -12.43
C GLY A 323 11.92 11.73 -12.73
N CYS A 324 13.14 11.69 -13.28
CA CYS A 324 13.95 12.87 -13.54
C CYS A 324 14.40 12.99 -15.01
N CYS A 325 14.63 14.21 -15.47
CA CYS A 325 15.31 14.49 -16.74
C CYS A 325 16.81 14.81 -16.59
N THR A 326 17.31 14.94 -15.36
CA THR A 326 18.73 15.19 -15.05
C THR A 326 19.47 13.91 -14.69
N LEU A 327 20.80 13.93 -14.77
CA LEU A 327 21.64 12.79 -14.40
C LEU A 327 21.59 12.47 -12.88
N PRO A 328 21.95 11.25 -12.45
CA PRO A 328 22.15 10.94 -11.04
C PRO A 328 23.24 11.82 -10.42
N ASN A 329 22.95 12.46 -9.29
CA ASN A 329 23.90 13.40 -8.67
C ASN A 329 23.83 13.38 -7.14
N TYR A 330 24.50 12.40 -6.53
CA TYR A 330 24.35 12.08 -5.11
C TYR A 330 25.66 12.18 -4.32
N VAL A 331 25.56 12.46 -3.02
CA VAL A 331 26.73 12.37 -2.12
C VAL A 331 27.11 10.90 -1.93
N GLY A 332 28.40 10.57 -2.00
CA GLY A 332 28.96 9.22 -1.78
C GLY A 332 28.85 8.67 -0.35
N LYS A 333 27.68 8.83 0.29
CA LYS A 333 27.31 8.25 1.59
C LYS A 333 26.16 7.28 1.38
N LYS A 334 25.90 6.42 2.38
CA LYS A 334 24.86 5.36 2.32
C LYS A 334 23.51 5.83 1.74
N ALA A 335 23.03 7.01 2.15
CA ALA A 335 21.76 7.54 1.66
C ALA A 335 21.80 7.90 0.16
N GLY A 336 22.89 8.52 -0.30
CA GLY A 336 23.09 8.86 -1.70
C GLY A 336 23.31 7.64 -2.58
N LEU A 337 24.19 6.72 -2.17
CA LEU A 337 24.44 5.45 -2.89
C LEU A 337 23.17 4.60 -3.04
N LYS A 338 22.31 4.58 -2.00
CA LYS A 338 21.01 3.91 -2.08
C LYS A 338 20.03 4.64 -3.00
N ALA A 339 20.06 5.97 -3.03
CA ALA A 339 19.15 6.76 -3.85
C ALA A 339 19.53 6.68 -5.34
N GLU A 340 20.83 6.67 -5.63
CA GLU A 340 21.40 6.54 -6.97
C GLU A 340 20.91 5.28 -7.68
N SER A 341 20.87 4.12 -7.01
CA SER A 341 20.36 2.87 -7.60
C SER A 341 18.87 2.92 -7.98
N TRP A 342 18.12 3.92 -7.49
CA TRP A 342 16.71 4.13 -7.79
C TRP A 342 16.45 5.44 -8.54
N HIS A 343 17.50 6.14 -8.98
CA HIS A 343 17.36 7.29 -9.85
C HIS A 343 16.83 6.81 -11.19
N THR A 344 15.64 7.28 -11.57
CA THR A 344 14.97 6.84 -12.79
C THR A 344 14.91 8.01 -13.76
N ILE A 345 15.62 7.88 -14.88
CA ILE A 345 15.45 8.78 -16.02
C ILE A 345 14.07 8.51 -16.61
N GLY A 346 13.22 9.54 -16.66
CA GLY A 346 11.83 9.32 -17.03
C GLY A 346 10.90 10.48 -16.71
N CYS A 347 9.62 10.23 -16.97
CA CYS A 347 8.56 11.20 -16.75
C CYS A 347 7.22 10.50 -16.48
N VAL A 348 6.18 11.30 -16.31
CA VAL A 348 4.78 10.86 -16.34
C VAL A 348 4.12 11.50 -17.54
N ILE A 349 3.47 10.70 -18.38
CA ILE A 349 2.56 11.21 -19.39
C ILE A 349 1.17 11.35 -18.76
N LEU A 350 0.59 12.53 -18.93
CA LEU A 350 -0.79 12.86 -18.56
C LEU A 350 -1.59 13.08 -19.85
N GLU A 351 -2.79 12.49 -19.89
CA GLU A 351 -3.74 12.70 -20.98
C GLU A 351 -5.10 13.09 -20.39
N MET A 352 -5.72 14.13 -20.92
CA MET A 352 -7.01 14.65 -20.47
C MET A 352 -7.97 14.80 -21.65
N LEU A 353 -9.16 14.22 -21.51
CA LEU A 353 -10.25 14.32 -22.48
C LEU A 353 -11.15 15.54 -22.23
N PRO A 354 -11.97 15.94 -23.21
CA PRO A 354 -12.92 17.04 -23.08
C PRO A 354 -13.95 16.85 -21.96
N ASP A 355 -14.24 15.60 -21.59
CA ASP A 355 -15.15 15.26 -20.49
C ASP A 355 -14.48 15.28 -19.10
N GLY A 356 -13.21 15.70 -19.03
CA GLY A 356 -12.44 15.82 -17.79
C GLY A 356 -11.86 14.50 -17.26
N ARG A 357 -12.06 13.37 -17.96
CA ARG A 357 -11.35 12.13 -17.61
C ARG A 357 -9.86 12.27 -17.92
N CYS A 358 -9.05 11.86 -16.95
CA CYS A 358 -7.60 11.89 -17.06
C CYS A 358 -6.97 10.51 -16.88
N TRP A 359 -5.85 10.30 -17.56
CA TRP A 359 -4.97 9.16 -17.39
C TRP A 359 -3.56 9.67 -17.10
N ALA A 360 -2.86 8.96 -16.21
CA ALA A 360 -1.45 9.20 -15.94
C ALA A 360 -0.73 7.85 -15.88
N ARG A 361 0.45 7.78 -16.48
CA ARG A 361 1.33 6.60 -16.41
C ARG A 361 2.79 7.02 -16.46
N HIS A 362 3.63 6.24 -15.79
CA HIS A 362 5.08 6.40 -15.87
C HIS A 362 5.61 6.08 -17.27
N ILE A 363 6.70 6.76 -17.60
CA ILE A 363 7.63 6.41 -18.67
C ILE A 363 8.98 6.22 -17.98
N GLU A 364 9.57 5.04 -18.15
CA GLU A 364 10.94 4.72 -17.73
C GLU A 364 11.81 4.75 -18.99
N ALA A 365 12.88 5.55 -18.99
CA ALA A 365 13.86 5.56 -20.06
C ALA A 365 15.06 4.69 -19.69
N ASP A 366 15.70 4.13 -20.71
CA ASP A 366 17.00 3.49 -20.58
C ASP A 366 18.03 4.51 -20.06
N HIS A 367 18.82 4.07 -19.08
CA HIS A 367 19.72 4.94 -18.33
C HIS A 367 20.87 5.50 -19.18
N ASP A 368 21.28 4.79 -20.24
CA ASP A 368 22.46 5.17 -21.01
C ASP A 368 22.06 5.85 -22.34
N THR A 369 21.03 5.33 -22.99
CA THR A 369 20.58 5.79 -24.31
C THR A 369 19.44 6.80 -24.24
N GLY A 370 18.73 6.88 -23.11
CA GLY A 370 17.50 7.67 -22.98
C GLY A 370 16.34 7.17 -23.83
N THR A 371 16.47 6.00 -24.47
CA THR A 371 15.40 5.35 -25.24
C THR A 371 14.26 4.98 -24.31
N PHE A 372 13.02 5.24 -24.70
CA PHE A 372 11.86 4.86 -23.89
C PHE A 372 10.69 4.39 -24.73
N ARG A 373 9.71 3.79 -24.05
CA ARG A 373 8.49 3.26 -24.65
C ARG A 373 7.25 3.78 -23.95
N ASP A 374 6.22 3.99 -24.76
CA ASP A 374 4.87 4.29 -24.28
C ASP A 374 3.84 3.49 -25.09
N LEU A 375 3.13 2.55 -24.45
CA LEU A 375 2.22 1.63 -25.13
C LEU A 375 2.93 0.91 -26.30
N ASP A 376 2.50 1.11 -27.55
CA ASP A 376 3.11 0.54 -28.75
C ASP A 376 4.12 1.49 -29.43
N VAL A 377 4.49 2.59 -28.76
CA VAL A 377 5.42 3.62 -29.24
C VAL A 377 6.82 3.37 -28.71
N LEU A 378 7.81 3.51 -29.58
CA LEU A 378 9.24 3.56 -29.25
C LEU A 378 9.79 4.93 -29.64
N VAL A 379 10.54 5.54 -28.72
CA VAL A 379 11.25 6.79 -28.95
C VAL A 379 12.74 6.57 -28.71
N GLU A 380 13.53 6.76 -29.76
CA GLU A 380 14.97 6.53 -29.77
C GLU A 380 15.63 7.50 -30.75
N ASP A 381 16.76 8.08 -30.35
CA ASP A 381 17.52 9.05 -31.15
C ASP A 381 16.71 10.22 -31.74
N GLY A 382 15.67 10.67 -31.02
CA GLY A 382 14.76 11.73 -31.45
C GLY A 382 13.74 11.28 -32.51
N LEU A 383 13.62 9.97 -32.76
CA LEU A 383 12.68 9.39 -33.71
C LEU A 383 11.56 8.67 -32.98
N VAL A 384 10.32 8.89 -33.41
CA VAL A 384 9.13 8.24 -32.88
C VAL A 384 8.62 7.19 -33.86
N SER A 385 8.47 5.94 -33.41
CA SER A 385 7.93 4.84 -34.21
C SER A 385 6.86 4.07 -33.44
N ARG A 386 5.90 3.46 -34.15
CA ARG A 386 4.68 2.87 -33.57
C ARG A 386 4.49 1.41 -33.99
N GLY A 387 3.57 0.72 -33.33
CA GLY A 387 3.26 -0.68 -33.61
C GLY A 387 4.29 -1.65 -33.04
N HIS A 388 5.09 -1.22 -32.07
CA HIS A 388 6.01 -2.11 -31.35
C HIS A 388 5.22 -3.00 -30.41
N ARG A 389 5.58 -4.29 -30.41
CA ARG A 389 4.98 -5.24 -29.49
C ARG A 389 5.61 -5.13 -28.10
N VAL A 390 4.83 -5.45 -27.08
CA VAL A 390 5.32 -5.47 -25.68
C VAL A 390 5.79 -6.88 -25.29
N GLU A 391 6.59 -6.99 -24.22
CA GLU A 391 7.02 -8.28 -23.69
C GLU A 391 5.86 -8.99 -22.98
N ALA A 392 5.13 -8.26 -22.13
CA ALA A 392 4.02 -8.83 -21.40
C ALA A 392 2.89 -7.86 -21.07
N ILE A 393 1.71 -8.44 -20.90
CA ILE A 393 0.59 -7.82 -20.18
C ILE A 393 0.26 -8.69 -18.97
N GLN A 394 0.33 -8.13 -17.77
CA GLN A 394 -0.28 -8.72 -16.60
C GLN A 394 -1.59 -7.99 -16.32
N ALA A 395 -2.70 -8.70 -16.49
CA ALA A 395 -3.99 -8.16 -16.12
C ALA A 395 -4.07 -8.01 -14.59
N GLY A 396 -4.98 -7.15 -14.13
CA GLY A 396 -5.36 -7.17 -12.72
C GLY A 396 -6.00 -8.51 -12.38
N ASP A 397 -6.11 -8.80 -11.09
CA ASP A 397 -6.71 -10.03 -10.60
C ASP A 397 -8.08 -10.27 -11.26
N VAL A 398 -8.23 -11.40 -11.93
CA VAL A 398 -9.25 -11.58 -12.98
C VAL A 398 -10.63 -11.80 -12.40
N HIS A 399 -10.73 -12.69 -11.39
CA HIS A 399 -11.96 -13.08 -10.72
C HIS A 399 -13.11 -13.30 -11.72
N HIS A 400 -12.97 -14.28 -12.62
CA HIS A 400 -13.82 -14.42 -13.82
C HIS A 400 -15.33 -14.31 -13.56
N GLU A 401 -15.81 -14.85 -12.44
CA GLU A 401 -17.21 -14.82 -12.01
C GLU A 401 -17.74 -13.40 -11.72
N LYS A 402 -16.83 -12.47 -11.41
CA LYS A 402 -17.08 -11.06 -11.07
C LYS A 402 -16.57 -10.10 -12.14
N LEU A 403 -15.91 -10.61 -13.18
CA LEU A 403 -15.22 -9.82 -14.20
C LEU A 403 -16.14 -8.75 -14.80
N ASP A 404 -15.69 -7.50 -14.77
CA ASP A 404 -16.41 -6.38 -15.38
C ASP A 404 -16.46 -6.55 -16.91
N PRO A 405 -17.65 -6.56 -17.54
CA PRO A 405 -17.77 -6.73 -18.99
C PRO A 405 -17.07 -5.65 -19.83
N GLU A 406 -16.99 -4.41 -19.36
CA GLU A 406 -16.28 -3.35 -20.08
C GLU A 406 -14.77 -3.57 -20.02
N VAL A 407 -14.26 -3.99 -18.86
CA VAL A 407 -12.84 -4.34 -18.68
C VAL A 407 -12.49 -5.56 -19.54
N ALA A 408 -13.30 -6.61 -19.51
CA ALA A 408 -13.09 -7.81 -20.32
C ALA A 408 -13.02 -7.50 -21.83
N ARG A 409 -13.93 -6.64 -22.29
CA ARG A 409 -13.96 -6.17 -23.67
C ARG A 409 -12.73 -5.33 -24.00
N ALA A 410 -12.37 -4.38 -23.16
CA ALA A 410 -11.26 -3.48 -23.41
C ALA A 410 -9.90 -4.17 -23.30
N THR A 411 -9.76 -5.18 -22.45
CA THR A 411 -8.49 -5.88 -22.23
C THR A 411 -8.26 -6.99 -23.26
N TRP A 412 -9.26 -7.87 -23.48
CA TRP A 412 -9.11 -9.04 -24.36
C TRP A 412 -10.01 -9.05 -25.60
N GLY A 413 -10.96 -8.11 -25.72
CA GLY A 413 -12.03 -8.21 -26.71
C GLY A 413 -13.05 -9.30 -26.39
N TYR A 414 -13.11 -9.72 -25.12
CA TYR A 414 -13.92 -10.84 -24.64
C TYR A 414 -15.31 -10.40 -24.19
N ASP A 415 -16.31 -11.22 -24.51
CA ASP A 415 -17.67 -11.08 -24.02
C ASP A 415 -17.93 -12.12 -22.91
N PRO A 416 -18.07 -11.72 -21.63
CA PRO A 416 -18.30 -12.66 -20.54
C PRO A 416 -19.70 -13.30 -20.53
N VAL A 417 -20.66 -12.72 -21.25
CA VAL A 417 -22.02 -13.27 -21.38
C VAL A 417 -22.04 -14.37 -22.43
N GLU A 418 -21.45 -14.12 -23.60
CA GLU A 418 -21.39 -15.10 -24.69
C GLU A 418 -20.22 -16.09 -24.55
N GLY A 419 -19.25 -15.79 -23.69
CA GLY A 419 -18.10 -16.66 -23.43
C GLY A 419 -17.10 -16.74 -24.58
N ARG A 420 -16.96 -15.68 -25.39
CA ARG A 420 -16.10 -15.67 -26.58
C ARG A 420 -15.47 -14.31 -26.86
N VAL A 421 -14.34 -14.30 -27.56
CA VAL A 421 -13.76 -13.08 -28.14
C VAL A 421 -14.55 -12.67 -29.38
N ARG A 422 -14.89 -11.38 -29.47
CA ARG A 422 -15.54 -10.82 -30.65
C ARG A 422 -14.48 -10.16 -31.54
N ARG A 423 -14.35 -10.63 -32.79
CA ARG A 423 -13.37 -10.13 -33.78
C ARG A 423 -13.32 -8.60 -33.89
N LYS A 424 -14.47 -7.92 -33.79
CA LYS A 424 -14.55 -6.46 -33.84
C LYS A 424 -13.86 -5.80 -32.63
N TRP A 425 -13.97 -6.38 -31.44
CA TRP A 425 -13.40 -5.84 -30.20
C TRP A 425 -11.94 -6.26 -30.03
N GLU A 426 -11.58 -7.42 -30.56
CA GLU A 426 -10.26 -8.01 -30.46
C GLU A 426 -9.15 -7.04 -30.90
N ARG A 427 -9.26 -6.44 -32.08
CA ARG A 427 -8.25 -5.52 -32.62
C ARG A 427 -8.08 -4.26 -31.75
N ASP A 428 -9.19 -3.76 -31.21
CA ASP A 428 -9.21 -2.50 -30.45
C ASP A 428 -8.94 -2.74 -28.95
N SER A 429 -8.82 -4.01 -28.52
CA SER A 429 -8.46 -4.38 -27.15
C SER A 429 -6.99 -4.14 -26.84
N LEU A 430 -6.65 -4.04 -25.56
CA LEU A 430 -5.29 -3.87 -25.07
C LEU A 430 -4.36 -4.99 -25.59
N VAL A 431 -4.77 -6.25 -25.45
CA VAL A 431 -3.99 -7.40 -25.95
C VAL A 431 -3.86 -7.38 -27.47
N GLY A 432 -4.93 -7.01 -28.19
CA GLY A 432 -4.89 -6.91 -29.65
C GLY A 432 -3.99 -5.79 -30.16
N ARG A 433 -3.99 -4.64 -29.47
CA ARG A 433 -3.15 -3.49 -29.82
C ARG A 433 -1.67 -3.73 -29.53
N LEU A 434 -1.36 -4.18 -28.31
CA LEU A 434 0.04 -4.28 -27.84
C LEU A 434 0.72 -5.60 -28.18
N ARG A 435 -0.04 -6.63 -28.60
CA ARG A 435 0.47 -7.93 -29.09
C ARG A 435 1.56 -8.56 -28.21
N PRO A 436 1.29 -8.73 -26.91
CA PRO A 436 2.31 -9.15 -25.94
C PRO A 436 2.88 -10.53 -26.27
N ARG A 437 4.15 -10.79 -25.92
CA ARG A 437 4.71 -12.16 -25.95
C ARG A 437 4.14 -13.05 -24.86
N HIS A 438 3.80 -12.46 -23.71
CA HIS A 438 3.25 -13.14 -22.54
C HIS A 438 2.00 -12.43 -22.02
N GLN A 439 0.98 -13.18 -21.62
CA GLN A 439 -0.14 -12.62 -20.86
C GLN A 439 -0.32 -13.39 -19.55
N PHE A 440 -0.37 -12.65 -18.44
CA PHE A 440 -0.45 -13.22 -17.10
C PHE A 440 -1.85 -13.08 -16.50
N PHE A 441 -2.35 -14.17 -15.94
CA PHE A 441 -3.63 -14.26 -15.23
C PHE A 441 -3.37 -14.57 -13.77
N HIS A 442 -3.77 -13.65 -12.90
CA HIS A 442 -3.74 -13.78 -11.44
C HIS A 442 -5.17 -13.89 -10.92
N ASP A 443 -5.39 -14.65 -9.84
CA ASP A 443 -6.70 -14.95 -9.26
C ASP A 443 -7.75 -15.20 -10.36
N LEU A 444 -7.50 -16.22 -11.17
CA LEU A 444 -8.31 -16.49 -12.36
C LEU A 444 -9.79 -16.71 -11.99
N SER A 445 -10.01 -17.50 -10.94
CA SER A 445 -11.31 -17.81 -10.37
C SER A 445 -11.48 -17.05 -9.06
N ASP A 446 -12.61 -16.35 -8.84
CA ASP A 446 -13.00 -15.86 -7.52
C ASP A 446 -13.36 -17.00 -6.57
N PHE A 447 -13.80 -18.14 -7.15
CA PHE A 447 -14.37 -19.27 -6.44
C PHE A 447 -15.67 -18.89 -5.73
N ALA A 448 -16.43 -17.96 -6.32
CA ALA A 448 -17.61 -17.32 -5.73
C ALA A 448 -18.63 -18.30 -5.10
N PRO A 449 -18.96 -19.47 -5.72
CA PRO A 449 -19.91 -20.43 -5.16
C PRO A 449 -19.56 -20.91 -3.75
N ARG A 450 -18.25 -21.01 -3.45
CA ARG A 450 -17.71 -21.59 -2.22
C ARG A 450 -16.59 -20.76 -1.59
N ASN A 451 -16.54 -19.47 -1.91
CA ASN A 451 -15.48 -18.58 -1.45
C ASN A 451 -15.48 -18.51 0.08
N HIS A 452 -14.30 -18.70 0.67
CA HIS A 452 -14.08 -18.72 2.11
C HIS A 452 -14.45 -17.40 2.82
N HIS A 453 -14.52 -16.27 2.10
CA HIS A 453 -14.96 -14.98 2.64
C HIS A 453 -16.46 -14.95 2.97
N ASN A 454 -17.29 -15.66 2.20
CA ASN A 454 -18.74 -15.58 2.31
C ASN A 454 -19.42 -16.91 2.67
N ILE A 455 -18.68 -18.04 2.69
CA ILE A 455 -19.26 -19.36 2.91
C ILE A 455 -20.00 -19.50 4.26
N LYS A 456 -19.60 -18.73 5.28
CA LYS A 456 -20.26 -18.70 6.59
C LYS A 456 -21.52 -17.82 6.62
N ASP A 457 -21.73 -16.97 5.62
CA ASP A 457 -22.91 -16.13 5.52
C ASP A 457 -24.08 -16.93 4.90
N HIS A 458 -25.09 -17.23 5.72
CA HIS A 458 -26.25 -18.01 5.27
C HIS A 458 -27.15 -17.26 4.29
N LEU A 459 -27.23 -15.93 4.36
CA LEU A 459 -28.02 -15.11 3.43
C LEU A 459 -27.33 -15.07 2.06
N TRP A 460 -26.01 -14.92 2.04
CA TRP A 460 -25.23 -15.05 0.81
C TRP A 460 -25.46 -16.41 0.12
N ARG A 461 -25.36 -17.51 0.88
CA ARG A 461 -25.62 -18.86 0.36
C ARG A 461 -27.05 -19.04 -0.16
N LEU A 462 -28.04 -18.47 0.53
CA LEU A 462 -29.42 -18.48 0.06
C LEU A 462 -29.58 -17.73 -1.27
N LEU A 463 -28.95 -16.56 -1.41
CA LEU A 463 -28.95 -15.79 -2.66
C LEU A 463 -28.28 -16.54 -3.80
N MET A 464 -27.11 -17.13 -3.57
CA MET A 464 -26.40 -17.92 -4.60
C MET A 464 -27.26 -19.09 -5.11
N ARG A 465 -27.94 -19.81 -4.21
CA ARG A 465 -28.89 -20.88 -4.57
C ARG A 465 -30.08 -20.35 -5.37
N ARG A 466 -30.70 -19.25 -4.91
CA ARG A 466 -31.84 -18.62 -5.60
C ARG A 466 -31.48 -18.15 -7.00
N LEU A 467 -30.27 -17.60 -7.17
CA LEU A 467 -29.75 -17.10 -8.45
C LEU A 467 -29.10 -18.20 -9.31
N ARG A 468 -28.99 -19.43 -8.79
CA ARG A 468 -28.34 -20.58 -9.44
C ARG A 468 -26.86 -20.35 -9.79
N CYS A 469 -26.17 -19.55 -8.97
CA CYS A 469 -24.74 -19.22 -9.08
C CYS A 469 -23.88 -20.00 -8.06
N ASP A 470 -24.37 -21.15 -7.60
CA ASP A 470 -23.78 -21.98 -6.55
C ASP A 470 -23.05 -23.23 -7.10
N ASP A 471 -22.68 -23.22 -8.38
CA ASP A 471 -22.18 -24.37 -9.14
C ASP A 471 -20.67 -24.24 -9.40
N VAL A 472 -19.86 -24.95 -8.61
CA VAL A 472 -18.38 -24.88 -8.69
C VAL A 472 -17.87 -25.43 -10.01
N GLU A 473 -18.42 -26.56 -10.47
CA GLU A 473 -17.98 -27.19 -11.73
C GLU A 473 -18.19 -26.24 -12.91
N ARG A 474 -19.36 -25.61 -12.96
CA ARG A 474 -19.69 -24.64 -14.01
C ARG A 474 -18.78 -23.42 -14.01
N GLU A 475 -18.47 -22.84 -12.85
CA GLU A 475 -17.62 -21.64 -12.79
C GLU A 475 -16.16 -21.96 -13.17
N LEU A 476 -15.64 -23.11 -12.77
CA LEU A 476 -14.31 -23.56 -13.21
C LEU A 476 -14.28 -23.90 -14.71
N GLU A 477 -15.35 -24.49 -15.26
CA GLU A 477 -15.48 -24.69 -16.70
C GLU A 477 -15.46 -23.35 -17.46
N ARG A 478 -16.13 -22.32 -16.94
CA ARG A 478 -16.10 -20.96 -17.51
C ARG A 478 -14.70 -20.36 -17.51
N CYS A 479 -13.92 -20.57 -16.46
CA CYS A 479 -12.51 -20.15 -16.40
C CYS A 479 -11.67 -20.85 -17.49
N ALA A 480 -11.81 -22.16 -17.66
CA ALA A 480 -11.11 -22.90 -18.71
C ALA A 480 -11.50 -22.43 -20.13
N ARG A 481 -12.80 -22.19 -20.36
CA ARG A 481 -13.31 -21.64 -21.63
C ARG A 481 -12.82 -20.22 -21.87
N PHE A 482 -12.71 -19.40 -20.83
CA PHE A 482 -12.12 -18.06 -20.92
C PHE A 482 -10.66 -18.11 -21.37
N LEU A 483 -9.81 -18.89 -20.69
CA LEU A 483 -8.41 -19.08 -21.09
C LEU A 483 -8.28 -19.53 -22.55
N LYS A 484 -9.12 -20.49 -22.96
CA LYS A 484 -9.17 -20.96 -24.34
C LYS A 484 -9.61 -19.87 -25.33
N ALA A 485 -10.56 -19.02 -24.95
CA ALA A 485 -11.08 -17.96 -25.81
C ALA A 485 -10.10 -16.78 -25.95
N THR A 486 -9.30 -16.49 -24.92
CA THR A 486 -8.42 -15.30 -24.88
C THR A 486 -6.97 -15.57 -25.27
N ARG A 487 -6.51 -16.83 -25.26
CA ARG A 487 -5.17 -17.20 -25.74
C ARG A 487 -4.98 -16.80 -27.22
N ARG A 488 -3.73 -16.51 -27.59
CA ARG A 488 -3.34 -16.16 -28.97
C ARG A 488 -2.16 -17.04 -29.40
N ASP A 489 -2.04 -17.31 -30.69
CA ASP A 489 -1.00 -18.19 -31.22
C ASP A 489 0.42 -17.61 -31.02
N ASP A 490 0.55 -16.29 -30.99
CA ASP A 490 1.82 -15.55 -30.83
C ASP A 490 2.03 -14.99 -29.41
N CYS A 491 1.24 -15.45 -28.44
CA CYS A 491 1.25 -15.02 -27.05
C CYS A 491 1.15 -16.21 -26.09
N THR A 492 2.12 -16.38 -25.20
CA THR A 492 2.06 -17.40 -24.15
C THR A 492 1.11 -16.94 -23.04
N SER A 493 0.03 -17.69 -22.83
CA SER A 493 -0.85 -17.50 -21.66
C SER A 493 -0.24 -18.16 -20.44
N VAL A 494 -0.10 -17.41 -19.35
CA VAL A 494 0.51 -17.86 -18.10
C VAL A 494 -0.48 -17.62 -16.96
N VAL A 495 -0.87 -18.68 -16.27
CA VAL A 495 -1.73 -18.63 -15.08
C VAL A 495 -0.83 -18.75 -13.86
N ILE A 496 -0.90 -17.75 -12.98
CA ILE A 496 -0.13 -17.71 -11.73
C ILE A 496 -0.99 -18.27 -10.61
N GLN A 497 -0.49 -19.28 -9.91
CA GLN A 497 -1.19 -19.85 -8.76
C GLN A 497 -1.43 -18.77 -7.69
N SER A 498 -2.70 -18.52 -7.43
CA SER A 498 -3.14 -17.44 -6.56
C SER A 498 -3.96 -17.96 -5.37
N ASN A 499 -4.20 -17.12 -4.37
CA ASN A 499 -4.91 -17.57 -3.16
C ASN A 499 -6.37 -17.94 -3.43
N HIS A 500 -7.03 -17.35 -4.43
CA HIS A 500 -8.38 -17.79 -4.80
C HIS A 500 -8.37 -19.11 -5.58
N ASP A 501 -7.36 -19.38 -6.40
CA ASP A 501 -7.22 -20.67 -7.09
C ASP A 501 -7.03 -21.82 -6.07
N ASN A 502 -6.29 -21.55 -4.99
CA ASN A 502 -6.12 -22.47 -3.85
C ASN A 502 -7.41 -22.74 -3.06
N ALA A 503 -8.47 -21.96 -3.27
CA ALA A 503 -9.75 -22.17 -2.61
C ALA A 503 -10.40 -23.50 -3.02
N LEU A 504 -10.13 -24.01 -4.23
CA LEU A 504 -10.56 -25.35 -4.65
C LEU A 504 -9.94 -26.43 -3.76
N THR A 505 -8.61 -26.41 -3.59
CA THR A 505 -7.89 -27.35 -2.72
C THR A 505 -8.44 -27.29 -1.30
N ARG A 506 -8.64 -26.07 -0.78
CA ARG A 506 -9.18 -25.86 0.56
C ARG A 506 -10.61 -26.40 0.71
N TRP A 507 -11.47 -26.19 -0.29
CA TRP A 507 -12.83 -26.70 -0.27
C TRP A 507 -12.86 -28.23 -0.27
N LEU A 508 -12.00 -28.88 -1.05
CA LEU A 508 -11.85 -30.34 -1.06
C LEU A 508 -11.32 -30.90 0.28
N ASP A 509 -10.51 -30.14 1.00
CA ASP A 509 -9.97 -30.54 2.32
C ASP A 509 -10.97 -30.29 3.47
N GLU A 510 -11.71 -29.18 3.45
CA GLU A 510 -12.47 -28.67 4.61
C GLU A 510 -13.98 -28.90 4.53
N ALA A 511 -14.57 -28.99 3.34
CA ALA A 511 -16.03 -28.99 3.20
C ALA A 511 -16.68 -30.35 3.47
N ASP A 512 -17.85 -30.33 4.11
CA ASP A 512 -18.71 -31.52 4.19
C ASP A 512 -19.58 -31.62 2.94
N TYR A 513 -19.28 -32.60 2.08
CA TYR A 513 -20.00 -32.81 0.83
C TYR A 513 -21.47 -33.22 1.04
N ARG A 514 -21.82 -33.72 2.23
CA ARG A 514 -23.17 -34.16 2.60
C ARG A 514 -24.04 -33.01 3.09
N ALA A 515 -23.44 -31.84 3.32
CA ALA A 515 -24.20 -30.67 3.74
C ALA A 515 -25.27 -30.34 2.69
N GLU A 516 -26.48 -30.02 3.16
CA GLU A 516 -27.64 -29.76 2.31
C GLU A 516 -27.38 -28.66 1.26
N ASP A 517 -26.58 -27.66 1.63
CA ASP A 517 -26.24 -26.58 0.72
C ASP A 517 -25.25 -26.99 -0.37
N ASN A 518 -24.75 -28.24 -0.39
CA ASN A 518 -23.80 -28.78 -1.35
C ASN A 518 -24.35 -29.80 -2.35
N GLU A 519 -25.66 -30.06 -2.34
CA GLU A 519 -26.33 -31.03 -3.22
C GLU A 519 -25.92 -30.91 -4.70
N ARG A 520 -25.88 -29.67 -5.22
CA ARG A 520 -25.53 -29.40 -6.62
C ARG A 520 -24.08 -29.74 -7.00
N ASN A 521 -23.18 -29.71 -6.04
CA ASN A 521 -21.75 -29.91 -6.25
C ASN A 521 -21.26 -31.30 -5.85
N VAL A 522 -22.12 -32.16 -5.27
CA VAL A 522 -21.70 -33.40 -4.60
C VAL A 522 -20.95 -34.35 -5.54
N LEU A 523 -21.41 -34.51 -6.78
CA LEU A 523 -20.79 -35.41 -7.76
C LEU A 523 -19.43 -34.88 -8.20
N PHE A 524 -19.37 -33.58 -8.53
CA PHE A 524 -18.12 -32.92 -8.89
C PHE A 524 -17.12 -32.97 -7.73
N PHE A 525 -17.57 -32.68 -6.51
CA PHE A 525 -16.75 -32.75 -5.29
C PHE A 525 -16.14 -34.14 -5.12
N LEU A 526 -16.96 -35.20 -5.09
CA LEU A 526 -16.48 -36.56 -4.83
C LEU A 526 -15.53 -37.05 -5.91
N LYS A 527 -15.82 -36.75 -7.19
CA LYS A 527 -14.95 -37.10 -8.32
C LYS A 527 -13.59 -36.40 -8.21
N THR A 528 -13.61 -35.09 -7.96
CA THR A 528 -12.39 -34.26 -7.89
C THR A 528 -11.59 -34.59 -6.64
N GLN A 529 -12.25 -34.83 -5.50
CA GLN A 529 -11.61 -35.25 -4.25
C GLN A 529 -10.95 -36.62 -4.43
N HIS A 530 -11.65 -37.60 -5.01
CA HIS A 530 -11.05 -38.92 -5.29
C HIS A 530 -9.76 -38.79 -6.12
N GLU A 531 -9.78 -38.01 -7.19
CA GLU A 531 -8.59 -37.78 -8.02
C GLU A 531 -7.47 -37.05 -7.26
N PHE A 532 -7.83 -36.05 -6.44
CA PHE A 532 -6.89 -35.32 -5.59
C PHE A 532 -6.16 -36.24 -4.61
N TYR A 533 -6.89 -37.11 -3.91
CA TYR A 533 -6.31 -38.10 -2.99
C TYR A 533 -5.46 -39.13 -3.73
N LYS A 534 -5.97 -39.69 -4.83
CA LYS A 534 -5.24 -40.67 -5.65
C LYS A 534 -3.88 -40.12 -6.08
N ARG A 535 -3.84 -38.92 -6.67
CA ARG A 535 -2.60 -38.28 -7.10
C ARG A 535 -1.68 -37.92 -5.94
N THR A 536 -2.24 -37.49 -4.81
CA THR A 536 -1.45 -37.22 -3.61
C THR A 536 -0.72 -38.48 -3.14
N LEU A 537 -1.39 -39.63 -3.15
CA LEU A 537 -0.80 -40.91 -2.78
C LEU A 537 0.25 -41.38 -3.79
N GLU A 538 0.01 -41.18 -5.09
CA GLU A 538 0.95 -41.54 -6.17
C GLU A 538 2.22 -40.68 -6.16
N ALA A 539 2.09 -39.37 -5.91
CA ALA A 539 3.19 -38.41 -5.95
C ALA A 539 3.87 -38.17 -4.60
N GLY A 540 3.27 -38.60 -3.48
CA GLY A 540 3.76 -38.32 -2.13
C GLY A 540 3.65 -36.84 -1.70
N ARG A 541 2.93 -36.01 -2.47
CA ARG A 541 2.70 -34.58 -2.20
C ARG A 541 1.37 -34.14 -2.80
N LYS A 542 0.78 -33.06 -2.27
CA LYS A 542 -0.47 -32.49 -2.82
C LYS A 542 -0.24 -31.97 -4.25
N PRO A 543 -1.05 -32.36 -5.25
CA PRO A 543 -0.95 -31.83 -6.61
C PRO A 543 -1.60 -30.44 -6.73
N HIS A 544 -1.29 -29.72 -7.81
CA HIS A 544 -1.97 -28.48 -8.19
C HIS A 544 -3.30 -28.79 -8.88
N ILE A 545 -4.29 -29.22 -8.10
CA ILE A 545 -5.57 -29.74 -8.62
C ILE A 545 -6.35 -28.75 -9.49
N PHE A 546 -6.14 -27.45 -9.28
CA PHE A 546 -6.79 -26.40 -10.08
C PHE A 546 -6.42 -26.49 -11.56
N GLU A 547 -5.12 -26.64 -11.88
CA GLU A 547 -4.65 -26.84 -13.25
C GLU A 547 -5.29 -28.09 -13.88
N ASP A 548 -5.23 -29.22 -13.16
CA ASP A 548 -5.73 -30.50 -13.63
C ASP A 548 -7.22 -30.45 -14.01
N VAL A 549 -8.01 -29.81 -13.14
CA VAL A 549 -9.44 -29.60 -13.35
C VAL A 549 -9.69 -28.73 -14.58
N LEU A 550 -9.00 -27.58 -14.72
CA LEU A 550 -9.19 -26.69 -15.86
C LEU A 550 -8.81 -27.34 -17.19
N ARG A 551 -7.70 -28.10 -17.22
CA ARG A 551 -7.28 -28.84 -18.42
C ARG A 551 -8.34 -29.87 -18.84
N GLY A 552 -9.03 -30.50 -17.89
CA GLY A 552 -10.08 -31.48 -18.16
C GLY A 552 -11.35 -30.93 -18.84
N PHE A 553 -11.62 -29.63 -18.73
CA PHE A 553 -12.85 -29.02 -19.26
C PHE A 553 -12.82 -28.71 -20.76
N VAL A 554 -11.65 -28.68 -21.38
CA VAL A 554 -11.52 -28.35 -22.81
C VAL A 554 -10.78 -29.45 -23.56
N LYS A 555 -11.28 -29.78 -24.77
CA LYS A 555 -10.79 -30.93 -25.56
C LYS A 555 -9.29 -30.93 -25.84
N ASP A 556 -8.70 -29.75 -25.94
CA ASP A 556 -7.28 -29.53 -26.23
C ASP A 556 -6.42 -29.33 -24.98
N GLY A 557 -6.98 -29.60 -23.78
CA GLY A 557 -6.22 -29.64 -22.54
C GLY A 557 -5.55 -28.32 -22.14
N LEU A 558 -6.05 -27.18 -22.64
CA LEU A 558 -5.38 -25.87 -22.55
C LEU A 558 -3.93 -25.92 -23.08
N ALA A 559 -3.71 -26.58 -24.22
CA ALA A 559 -2.43 -26.57 -24.92
C ALA A 559 -1.95 -25.12 -25.13
N GLY A 560 -0.67 -24.88 -24.84
CA GLY A 560 -0.05 -23.55 -24.90
C GLY A 560 -0.25 -22.67 -23.66
N VAL A 561 -1.08 -23.08 -22.69
CA VAL A 561 -1.22 -22.38 -21.40
C VAL A 561 -0.28 -22.97 -20.37
N ARG A 562 0.54 -22.11 -19.77
CA ARG A 562 1.45 -22.46 -18.66
C ARG A 562 0.77 -22.15 -17.33
N PHE A 563 0.93 -23.05 -16.36
CA PHE A 563 0.54 -22.82 -14.97
C PHE A 563 1.81 -22.77 -14.15
N ILE A 564 1.95 -21.73 -13.33
CA ILE A 564 3.13 -21.46 -12.52
C ILE A 564 2.74 -21.53 -11.05
N THR A 565 3.50 -22.28 -10.29
CA THR A 565 3.21 -22.58 -8.89
C THR A 565 3.94 -21.61 -7.95
N GLU A 566 3.55 -21.58 -6.68
CA GLU A 566 4.07 -20.61 -5.69
C GLU A 566 5.60 -20.67 -5.51
N ASP A 567 6.22 -21.83 -5.72
CA ASP A 567 7.67 -22.03 -5.57
C ASP A 567 8.45 -21.94 -6.90
N ASP A 568 7.76 -21.73 -8.03
CA ASP A 568 8.39 -21.58 -9.33
C ASP A 568 8.98 -20.17 -9.54
N SER A 569 9.81 -20.04 -10.57
CA SER A 569 10.30 -18.75 -11.07
C SER A 569 9.92 -18.60 -12.55
N TYR A 570 9.48 -17.41 -12.94
CA TYR A 570 9.12 -17.08 -14.31
C TYR A 570 9.62 -15.69 -14.65
N VAL A 571 10.86 -15.62 -15.12
CA VAL A 571 11.55 -14.37 -15.42
C VAL A 571 11.37 -13.98 -16.88
N ILE A 572 10.95 -12.72 -17.12
CA ILE A 572 10.84 -12.11 -18.45
C ILE A 572 11.73 -10.87 -18.57
N ALA A 573 11.87 -10.35 -19.80
CA ALA A 573 12.60 -9.11 -20.10
C ALA A 573 14.00 -9.02 -19.46
N GLY A 574 14.71 -10.15 -19.36
CA GLY A 574 16.08 -10.22 -18.84
C GLY A 574 16.24 -10.03 -17.33
N GLY A 575 15.18 -9.94 -16.52
CA GLY A 575 15.34 -9.81 -15.06
C GLY A 575 14.11 -9.49 -14.22
N ILE A 576 12.89 -9.57 -14.77
CA ILE A 576 11.64 -9.29 -14.04
C ILE A 576 10.97 -10.60 -13.66
N GLU A 577 10.81 -10.85 -12.37
CA GLU A 577 10.09 -12.01 -11.84
C GLU A 577 8.57 -11.80 -11.90
N CYS A 578 7.85 -12.80 -12.41
CA CYS A 578 6.41 -12.79 -12.62
C CYS A 578 5.71 -14.07 -12.11
N SER A 579 6.40 -14.96 -11.37
CA SER A 579 5.79 -16.18 -10.83
C SER A 579 4.92 -15.96 -9.60
N GLN A 580 5.03 -14.80 -8.94
CA GLN A 580 4.44 -14.58 -7.63
C GLN A 580 3.11 -13.84 -7.74
N HIS A 581 2.03 -14.44 -7.22
CA HIS A 581 0.76 -13.73 -7.08
C HIS A 581 0.88 -12.57 -6.06
N GLY A 582 1.61 -12.78 -4.97
CA GLY A 582 1.88 -11.75 -3.95
C GLY A 582 1.10 -11.91 -2.64
N HIS A 583 0.33 -12.98 -2.47
CA HIS A 583 -0.32 -13.36 -1.20
C HIS A 583 0.68 -13.88 -0.16
N LEU A 584 1.76 -14.51 -0.62
CA LEU A 584 2.87 -14.95 0.20
C LEU A 584 4.02 -13.95 0.13
N GLY A 585 4.60 -13.67 1.28
CA GLY A 585 5.83 -12.92 1.46
C GLY A 585 6.98 -13.84 1.86
N PRO A 586 8.17 -13.27 2.13
CA PRO A 586 9.34 -14.04 2.53
C PRO A 586 9.03 -14.99 3.70
N ASN A 587 9.50 -16.24 3.59
CA ASN A 587 9.29 -17.32 4.57
C ASN A 587 7.80 -17.67 4.83
N GLY A 588 6.92 -17.50 3.84
CA GLY A 588 5.49 -17.81 3.97
C GLY A 588 4.71 -16.81 4.83
N SER A 589 5.29 -15.64 5.13
CA SER A 589 4.56 -14.54 5.76
C SER A 589 3.47 -13.98 4.84
N ARG A 590 2.59 -13.11 5.35
CA ARG A 590 1.63 -12.43 4.46
C ARG A 590 2.38 -11.50 3.50
N GLY A 591 2.12 -11.63 2.21
CA GLY A 591 2.71 -10.80 1.16
C GLY A 591 2.16 -9.38 1.16
N SER A 592 2.97 -8.45 0.69
CA SER A 592 2.64 -7.04 0.48
C SER A 592 3.61 -6.42 -0.51
N ALA A 593 3.22 -5.33 -1.18
CA ALA A 593 4.17 -4.59 -2.02
C ALA A 593 5.43 -4.14 -1.25
N VAL A 594 5.34 -3.85 0.06
CA VAL A 594 6.47 -3.35 0.87
C VAL A 594 7.50 -4.42 1.22
N ASN A 595 7.07 -5.63 1.59
CA ASN A 595 8.02 -6.69 1.92
C ASN A 595 8.57 -7.37 0.67
N LEU A 596 7.77 -7.49 -0.39
CA LEU A 596 8.21 -8.05 -1.68
C LEU A 596 9.11 -7.09 -2.46
N SER A 597 8.98 -5.76 -2.29
CA SER A 597 9.92 -4.80 -2.91
C SER A 597 11.34 -4.86 -2.36
N ARG A 598 11.58 -5.66 -1.30
CA ARG A 598 12.91 -5.91 -0.74
C ARG A 598 13.56 -7.16 -1.32
N MET A 599 12.86 -7.89 -2.18
CA MET A 599 13.45 -8.99 -2.92
C MET A 599 14.50 -8.45 -3.90
N SER A 600 15.50 -9.27 -4.21
CA SER A 600 16.59 -8.88 -5.09
C SER A 600 16.15 -8.61 -6.55
N PRO A 601 15.28 -9.41 -7.19
CA PRO A 601 14.82 -9.11 -8.55
C PRO A 601 13.74 -8.02 -8.58
N LYS A 602 13.63 -7.33 -9.73
CA LYS A 602 12.42 -6.55 -10.06
C LYS A 602 11.24 -7.53 -10.18
N MET A 603 10.04 -7.11 -9.77
CA MET A 603 8.88 -8.01 -9.71
C MET A 603 7.62 -7.36 -10.24
N ASN A 604 6.75 -8.17 -10.83
CA ASN A 604 5.35 -7.83 -11.05
C ASN A 604 4.46 -8.81 -10.25
N ILE A 605 3.47 -8.30 -9.53
CA ILE A 605 2.58 -9.10 -8.67
C ILE A 605 1.12 -8.62 -8.76
N GLY A 606 0.17 -9.45 -8.33
CA GLY A 606 -1.25 -9.12 -8.18
C GLY A 606 -1.62 -8.94 -6.70
N HIS A 607 -2.67 -9.62 -6.27
CA HIS A 607 -3.14 -9.80 -4.88
C HIS A 607 -3.72 -8.57 -4.18
N GLY A 608 -2.96 -7.47 -4.12
CA GLY A 608 -3.34 -6.34 -3.29
C GLY A 608 -4.53 -5.54 -3.84
N HIS A 609 -4.87 -5.73 -5.11
CA HIS A 609 -5.85 -5.00 -5.93
C HIS A 609 -5.70 -3.46 -5.94
N ALA A 610 -4.73 -2.93 -5.18
CA ALA A 610 -4.40 -1.53 -5.00
C ALA A 610 -3.07 -1.27 -5.68
N PRO A 611 -3.08 -0.73 -6.92
CA PRO A 611 -1.87 -0.54 -7.68
C PRO A 611 -0.76 0.19 -6.93
N ALA A 612 0.47 -0.27 -7.11
CA ALA A 612 1.63 0.30 -6.44
C ALA A 612 2.91 0.14 -7.27
N VAL A 613 3.82 1.11 -7.16
CA VAL A 613 5.18 1.06 -7.70
C VAL A 613 6.15 1.38 -6.57
N ARG A 614 7.02 0.42 -6.21
CA ARG A 614 7.98 0.54 -5.11
C ARG A 614 9.25 -0.24 -5.39
N ASP A 615 10.39 0.43 -5.44
CA ASP A 615 11.73 -0.23 -5.50
C ASP A 615 11.78 -1.37 -6.53
N GLY A 616 11.33 -1.12 -7.76
CA GLY A 616 11.34 -2.11 -8.83
C GLY A 616 10.21 -3.16 -8.77
N LEU A 617 9.38 -3.18 -7.73
CA LEU A 617 8.15 -3.94 -7.63
C LEU A 617 6.95 -3.15 -8.16
N TRP A 618 6.15 -3.80 -9.00
CA TRP A 618 4.92 -3.28 -9.58
C TRP A 618 3.77 -4.20 -9.20
N MET A 619 2.68 -3.62 -8.69
CA MET A 619 1.47 -4.36 -8.29
C MET A 619 0.30 -3.94 -9.18
N ALA A 620 -0.36 -4.92 -9.79
CA ALA A 620 -1.55 -4.70 -10.61
C ALA A 620 -2.80 -4.41 -9.75
N GLY A 621 -3.88 -4.01 -10.40
CA GLY A 621 -5.19 -3.85 -9.78
C GLY A 621 -6.02 -5.14 -9.78
N ALA A 622 -7.34 -4.98 -9.82
CA ALA A 622 -8.29 -6.07 -10.07
C ALA A 622 -9.10 -5.78 -11.34
N CYS A 623 -9.66 -6.79 -11.99
CA CYS A 623 -10.54 -6.60 -13.16
C CYS A 623 -11.99 -6.29 -12.78
N ALA A 624 -12.31 -6.25 -11.49
CA ALA A 624 -13.58 -5.81 -10.92
C ALA A 624 -13.34 -5.16 -9.55
N LEU A 625 -14.19 -4.20 -9.15
CA LEU A 625 -14.01 -3.47 -7.88
C LEU A 625 -15.04 -3.83 -6.80
N ASP A 626 -16.14 -4.48 -7.16
CA ASP A 626 -17.15 -4.95 -6.19
C ASP A 626 -17.15 -6.47 -6.13
N MET A 627 -16.48 -7.01 -5.10
CA MET A 627 -16.40 -8.45 -4.87
C MET A 627 -17.44 -8.93 -3.86
N GLY A 628 -18.25 -8.02 -3.29
CA GLY A 628 -19.28 -8.32 -2.29
C GLY A 628 -18.75 -8.57 -0.87
N TYR A 629 -17.47 -8.92 -0.70
CA TYR A 629 -16.82 -9.04 0.62
C TYR A 629 -16.00 -7.81 1.03
N ASN A 630 -15.62 -6.97 0.07
CA ASN A 630 -14.84 -5.75 0.33
C ASN A 630 -15.74 -4.63 0.88
N LYS A 631 -15.60 -4.34 2.18
CA LYS A 631 -16.41 -3.35 2.91
C LYS A 631 -15.55 -2.16 3.36
N GLY A 632 -16.16 -0.97 3.38
CA GLY A 632 -15.52 0.28 3.82
C GLY A 632 -14.71 0.98 2.72
N PRO A 633 -13.89 1.97 3.10
CA PRO A 633 -12.99 2.63 2.16
C PRO A 633 -12.03 1.63 1.51
N SER A 634 -11.82 1.76 0.21
CA SER A 634 -10.95 0.88 -0.58
C SER A 634 -9.95 1.70 -1.37
N SER A 635 -8.74 1.19 -1.59
CA SER A 635 -7.73 1.76 -2.47
C SER A 635 -7.67 1.03 -3.82
N TRP A 636 -8.62 0.14 -4.10
CA TRP A 636 -8.56 -0.72 -5.27
C TRP A 636 -8.73 0.07 -6.57
N ALA A 637 -8.13 -0.40 -7.65
CA ALA A 637 -8.32 0.16 -8.97
C ALA A 637 -8.36 -0.95 -10.00
N VAL A 638 -9.00 -0.68 -11.14
CA VAL A 638 -8.81 -1.52 -12.31
C VAL A 638 -7.55 -1.05 -13.00
N ALA A 639 -6.49 -1.86 -12.92
CA ALA A 639 -5.23 -1.53 -13.55
C ALA A 639 -4.43 -2.76 -13.98
N HIS A 640 -3.66 -2.60 -15.05
CA HIS A 640 -2.84 -3.64 -15.68
C HIS A 640 -1.39 -3.20 -15.76
N ILE A 641 -0.46 -4.14 -15.67
CA ILE A 641 0.97 -3.87 -15.86
C ILE A 641 1.35 -4.24 -17.29
N ILE A 642 2.00 -3.32 -17.97
CA ILE A 642 2.66 -3.53 -19.25
C ILE A 642 4.16 -3.64 -18.98
N THR A 643 4.78 -4.69 -19.50
CA THR A 643 6.23 -4.84 -19.51
C THR A 643 6.72 -4.77 -20.94
N HIS A 644 7.64 -3.85 -21.21
CA HIS A 644 8.27 -3.67 -22.51
C HIS A 644 9.46 -4.62 -22.69
N VAL A 645 9.93 -4.75 -23.93
CA VAL A 645 11.03 -5.66 -24.29
C VAL A 645 12.37 -5.33 -23.65
N ASP A 646 12.57 -4.09 -23.22
CA ASP A 646 13.73 -3.57 -22.49
C ASP A 646 13.59 -3.69 -20.96
N GLY A 647 12.44 -4.19 -20.47
CA GLY A 647 12.15 -4.29 -19.04
C GLY A 647 11.60 -3.00 -18.42
N SER A 648 11.43 -1.92 -19.18
CA SER A 648 10.64 -0.77 -18.73
C SER A 648 9.17 -1.17 -18.54
N ARG A 649 8.47 -0.51 -17.61
CA ARG A 649 7.08 -0.86 -17.28
C ARG A 649 6.15 0.33 -17.25
N GLN A 650 4.86 0.05 -17.45
CA GLN A 650 3.78 1.01 -17.31
C GLN A 650 2.57 0.40 -16.62
N LEU A 651 1.87 1.21 -15.85
CA LEU A 651 0.70 0.80 -15.10
C LEU A 651 -0.48 1.54 -15.71
N LEU A 652 -1.35 0.79 -16.38
CA LEU A 652 -2.46 1.34 -17.13
C LEU A 652 -3.71 1.24 -16.28
N PHE A 653 -4.27 2.39 -15.94
CA PHE A 653 -5.51 2.50 -15.20
C PHE A 653 -6.69 2.51 -16.16
N MET A 654 -7.68 1.66 -15.89
CA MET A 654 -8.93 1.65 -16.62
C MET A 654 -9.89 2.69 -16.04
N ASN A 655 -10.49 3.49 -16.91
CA ASN A 655 -11.58 4.38 -16.57
C ASN A 655 -12.76 4.09 -17.49
N GLY A 656 -13.68 3.24 -17.00
CA GLY A 656 -14.60 2.47 -17.85
C GLY A 656 -13.83 1.52 -18.77
N GLY A 657 -14.36 1.27 -19.97
CA GLY A 657 -13.68 0.46 -21.00
C GLY A 657 -12.47 1.10 -21.72
N ARG A 658 -11.71 2.02 -21.10
CA ARG A 658 -10.53 2.69 -21.71
C ARG A 658 -9.31 2.71 -20.78
N PHE A 659 -8.12 2.45 -21.34
CA PHE A 659 -6.81 2.48 -20.66
C PHE A 659 -5.94 3.70 -21.00
N HIS A 660 -6.37 4.52 -21.95
CA HIS A 660 -5.78 5.80 -22.33
C HIS A 660 -6.88 6.70 -22.92
N ALA A 661 -6.57 7.98 -23.15
CA ALA A 661 -7.52 8.97 -23.69
C ALA A 661 -8.07 8.60 -25.08
#